data_AF-A0A813D7N4-F1
#
_entry.id   AF-A0A813D7N4-F1
#
_cell.length_a   1.000
_cell.length_b   1.000
_cell.length_c   1.000
_cell.angle_alpha   90.00
_cell.angle_beta   90.00
_cell.angle_gamma   90.00
#
_symmetry.space_group_name_H-M   'P 1'
#
loop_
_entity.id
_entity.type
_entity.pdbx_description
1 polymer ?
#
loop_
_entity_poly.entity_id
_entity_poly.type
_entity_poly.pdbx_seq_one_letter_code
_entity_poly.pdbx_strand_id
1 'polypeptide(L)'
;MACWKVVGGADKGGILVRQGQALASPATDERLATDSVVEELQLAGDRLNYQLVKGTGPQTGWVSIRISGKDLLVKTDLPSAPKDVEVAAILSTEHAAMSSPAPLKPSQSAELEASSGEGVVESVDDPASGNGISSAAPCAALESQDSRPGCEAQVTELGNVEFADEEDDAAEAPSAPEPETPPAEVPLPAAEQSAEIRVGSQVEIRGLKSKPELNGRRAVVALYDEAAGRFEVKLEGPMADDRVRCKPENLLLVIARQSTKKLEGDANFKEGRLDQAVACYTQALQEDAKGDVELAATIHSNLAATYAKKQDHVKALEEANQAIKIRPRWAKGHSRRGLSLLSLGREAEAQASYIQAVKGDPVTESYLAGLGQATEKMVKTMGLADRQAEAEKRKSQGNDALKAGDLSLAIALYTVAIAAIRPACDTASNLKQSAAVYSSNRSAAFAKLKHWQFSYGDAQEAIRLNPSWYKAHLRSACAVLGQGHAEHAYRTYLQAADLPNGYQEAMKECHHALWAIPRLESPLAQKRLNRFDEGKNRPKGSCRIFAISDVHIDHGSVVLGWAENISDTEFKNDILIVAGDLGDTFNAIKRGLMIFKKKFRRVFYVPGNHDMWIRPNTDDSTKRKFKDSIDKLLAMLEMCDKIGAEMMPAEVMQDVYLVPMLSWWSCTFCEGDPVPDGVRYDSFCKWPMGEEGAHKYFLQWNDHFVRRIKQNQAERGRTGDVITFSHFLPTSDLPCGGAPVKASGCLQLEEQIQAVGAPLHIFGHTHMNFSYATRGVTYQQHSLMGPEYGLASRQTFLKVHDGDLKVNARNHNVY
;
A
#
# COMPACT_ATOMS: atom_id res chain seq x y z
N MET A 1 2.96 22.49 -25.71
CA MET A 1 2.72 23.93 -25.47
C MET A 1 4.00 24.51 -24.85
N ALA A 2 3.98 25.68 -24.21
CA ALA A 2 5.17 26.19 -23.52
C ALA A 2 5.33 25.50 -22.16
N CYS A 3 6.53 25.01 -21.83
CA CYS A 3 6.81 24.44 -20.52
C CYS A 3 7.53 25.44 -19.61
N TRP A 4 7.28 25.30 -18.31
CA TRP A 4 7.78 26.16 -17.25
C TRP A 4 8.35 25.32 -16.12
N LYS A 5 9.56 25.63 -15.65
CA LYS A 5 10.16 25.03 -14.47
C LYS A 5 10.00 25.93 -13.26
N VAL A 6 9.55 25.38 -12.14
CA VAL A 6 9.45 26.09 -10.85
C VAL A 6 10.85 26.26 -10.25
N VAL A 7 11.26 27.51 -10.09
CA VAL A 7 12.55 27.91 -9.49
C VAL A 7 12.39 28.60 -8.13
N GLY A 8 11.18 29.06 -7.80
CA GLY A 8 10.88 29.74 -6.54
C GLY A 8 10.37 28.83 -5.43
N GLY A 9 10.21 29.41 -4.23
CA GLY A 9 9.46 28.81 -3.11
C GLY A 9 10.15 27.67 -2.35
N ALA A 10 11.41 27.35 -2.64
CA ALA A 10 12.13 26.24 -2.01
C ALA A 10 12.20 26.33 -0.47
N ASP A 11 12.24 27.54 0.09
CA ASP A 11 12.19 27.84 1.52
C ASP A 11 10.86 27.45 2.18
N LYS A 12 9.81 27.23 1.38
CA LYS A 12 8.43 26.93 1.79
C LYS A 12 7.89 25.65 1.16
N GLY A 13 8.78 24.79 0.64
CA GLY A 13 8.42 23.52 -0.02
C GLY A 13 7.74 23.66 -1.37
N GLY A 14 7.72 24.86 -1.96
CA GLY A 14 7.08 25.12 -3.26
C GLY A 14 6.30 26.43 -3.33
N ILE A 15 5.84 26.76 -4.53
CA ILE A 15 5.07 27.97 -4.82
C ILE A 15 3.58 27.76 -4.53
N LEU A 16 2.89 28.84 -4.18
CA LEU A 16 1.48 28.79 -3.81
C LEU A 16 0.60 28.64 -5.05
N VAL A 17 -0.10 27.52 -5.15
CA VAL A 17 -1.14 27.29 -6.15
C VAL A 17 -2.47 27.81 -5.61
N ARG A 18 -3.33 28.30 -6.50
CA ARG A 18 -4.70 28.71 -6.19
C ARG A 18 -5.69 28.08 -7.16
N GLN A 19 -6.94 27.96 -6.72
CA GLN A 19 -8.03 27.41 -7.54
C GLN A 19 -8.43 28.36 -8.69
N GLY A 20 -8.17 29.67 -8.58
CA GLY A 20 -8.54 30.66 -9.60
C GLY A 20 -7.43 31.64 -10.00
N GLN A 21 -7.66 32.34 -11.12
CA GLN A 21 -6.75 33.35 -11.67
C GLN A 21 -6.45 34.47 -10.67
N ALA A 22 -7.46 34.95 -9.93
CA ALA A 22 -7.31 36.05 -8.98
C ALA A 22 -6.42 35.68 -7.78
N LEU A 23 -5.57 36.62 -7.34
CA LEU A 23 -4.71 36.46 -6.15
C LEU A 23 -5.49 36.32 -4.83
N ALA A 24 -6.78 36.65 -4.82
CA ALA A 24 -7.70 36.46 -3.69
C ALA A 24 -8.43 35.11 -3.69
N SER A 25 -8.36 34.32 -4.78
CA SER A 25 -9.03 33.02 -4.85
C SER A 25 -8.43 32.00 -3.87
N PRO A 26 -9.18 30.97 -3.43
CA PRO A 26 -8.69 29.99 -2.46
C PRO A 26 -7.35 29.38 -2.87
N ALA A 27 -6.44 29.27 -1.91
CA ALA A 27 -5.22 28.47 -2.07
C ALA A 27 -5.57 26.98 -1.99
N THR A 28 -4.80 26.14 -2.66
CA THR A 28 -4.80 24.69 -2.41
C THR A 28 -3.98 24.38 -1.17
N ASP A 29 -4.31 23.29 -0.48
CA ASP A 29 -3.55 22.81 0.70
C ASP A 29 -2.13 22.38 0.31
N GLU A 30 -1.96 21.82 -0.89
CA GLU A 30 -0.66 21.50 -1.47
C GLU A 30 -0.03 22.67 -2.23
N ARG A 31 1.31 22.68 -2.27
CA ARG A 31 2.14 23.61 -3.05
C ARG A 31 2.74 22.89 -4.24
N LEU A 32 2.96 23.62 -5.34
CA LEU A 32 3.72 23.12 -6.47
C LEU A 32 5.21 23.22 -6.14
N ALA A 33 5.86 22.06 -5.95
CA ALA A 33 7.23 21.96 -5.46
C ALA A 33 8.25 22.57 -6.43
N THR A 34 9.34 23.12 -5.89
CA THR A 34 10.49 23.57 -6.69
C THR A 34 11.08 22.42 -7.50
N ASP A 35 11.70 22.73 -8.63
CA ASP A 35 12.14 21.80 -9.69
C ASP A 35 11.02 21.07 -10.45
N SER A 36 9.74 21.23 -10.09
CA SER A 36 8.61 20.75 -10.91
C SER A 36 8.57 21.46 -12.28
N VAL A 37 8.25 20.71 -13.33
CA VAL A 37 7.98 21.19 -14.69
C VAL A 37 6.50 21.08 -14.98
N VAL A 38 5.93 22.16 -15.50
CA VAL A 38 4.51 22.30 -15.82
C VAL A 38 4.31 22.81 -17.24
N GLU A 39 3.19 22.48 -17.86
CA GLU A 39 2.78 22.96 -19.17
C GLU A 39 1.80 24.13 -19.05
N GLU A 40 1.98 25.16 -19.88
CA GLU A 40 1.13 26.35 -19.98
C GLU A 40 -0.22 25.99 -20.62
N LEU A 41 -1.29 25.96 -19.82
CA LEU A 41 -2.67 25.85 -20.31
C LEU A 41 -3.27 27.21 -20.63
N GLN A 42 -2.99 28.23 -19.79
CA GLN A 42 -3.44 29.60 -20.01
C GLN A 42 -2.48 30.60 -19.33
N LEU A 43 -2.12 31.67 -20.03
CA LEU A 43 -1.30 32.75 -19.51
C LEU A 43 -2.13 34.05 -19.43
N ALA A 44 -2.16 34.69 -18.25
CA ALA A 44 -2.91 35.91 -18.02
C ALA A 44 -2.10 36.91 -17.17
N GLY A 45 -1.23 37.66 -17.84
CA GLY A 45 -0.20 38.49 -17.18
C GLY A 45 0.78 37.62 -16.40
N ASP A 46 1.15 38.02 -15.19
CA ASP A 46 2.00 37.23 -14.29
C ASP A 46 1.31 35.98 -13.69
N ARG A 47 0.10 35.61 -14.13
CA ARG A 47 -0.64 34.43 -13.64
C ARG A 47 -0.68 33.33 -14.72
N LEU A 48 -0.27 32.13 -14.34
CA LEU A 48 -0.19 30.94 -15.18
C LEU A 48 -1.19 29.89 -14.67
N ASN A 49 -2.12 29.47 -15.53
CA ASN A 49 -2.82 28.20 -15.37
C ASN A 49 -1.97 27.10 -16.00
N TYR A 50 -1.79 26.00 -15.27
CA TYR A 50 -0.84 24.97 -15.65
C TYR A 50 -1.39 23.54 -15.52
N GLN A 51 -0.75 22.59 -16.20
CA GLN A 51 -0.83 21.16 -15.92
C GLN A 51 0.56 20.61 -15.51
N LEU A 52 0.61 19.75 -14.49
CA LEU A 52 1.86 19.17 -13.98
C LEU A 52 2.38 18.10 -14.96
N VAL A 53 3.58 18.31 -15.50
CA VAL A 53 4.25 17.36 -16.40
C VAL A 53 5.20 16.46 -15.62
N LYS A 54 5.91 17.01 -14.63
CA LYS A 54 6.89 16.29 -13.81
C LYS A 54 7.11 17.03 -12.50
N GLY A 55 7.04 16.35 -11.34
CA GLY A 55 7.33 16.98 -10.05
C GLY A 55 6.34 16.56 -8.96
N THR A 56 5.97 17.49 -8.08
CA THR A 56 5.08 17.21 -6.94
C THR A 56 4.22 18.43 -6.60
N GLY A 57 2.95 18.19 -6.24
CA GLY A 57 1.94 19.20 -5.96
C GLY A 57 0.69 19.03 -6.83
N PRO A 58 -0.23 20.02 -6.83
CA PRO A 58 -1.49 19.93 -7.56
C PRO A 58 -1.29 19.69 -9.06
N GLN A 59 -2.07 18.77 -9.62
CA GLN A 59 -2.02 18.40 -11.04
C GLN A 59 -2.38 19.56 -11.98
N THR A 60 -3.26 20.46 -11.55
CA THR A 60 -3.56 21.73 -12.23
C THR A 60 -3.78 22.85 -11.21
N GLY A 61 -3.73 24.10 -11.68
CA GLY A 61 -4.11 25.26 -10.87
C GLY A 61 -3.49 26.56 -11.37
N TRP A 62 -3.63 27.63 -10.58
CA TRP A 62 -3.17 28.97 -10.93
C TRP A 62 -2.03 29.46 -10.03
N VAL A 63 -0.82 29.56 -10.59
CA VAL A 63 0.40 30.08 -9.95
C VAL A 63 0.76 31.46 -10.46
N SER A 64 1.63 32.17 -9.74
CA SER A 64 2.24 33.42 -10.22
C SER A 64 3.63 33.14 -10.77
N ILE A 65 3.95 33.66 -11.95
CA ILE A 65 5.26 33.52 -12.60
C ILE A 65 6.32 34.36 -11.87
N ARG A 66 5.94 35.53 -11.36
CA ARG A 66 6.80 36.48 -10.67
C ARG A 66 6.10 37.05 -9.43
N ILE A 67 6.85 37.28 -8.36
CA ILE A 67 6.40 38.03 -7.17
C ILE A 67 7.53 38.96 -6.71
N SER A 68 7.23 40.24 -6.52
CA SER A 68 8.16 41.27 -6.00
C SER A 68 9.53 41.29 -6.71
N GLY A 69 9.52 41.18 -8.05
CA GLY A 69 10.74 41.18 -8.87
C GLY A 69 11.53 39.86 -8.87
N LYS A 70 11.07 38.82 -8.20
CA LYS A 70 11.68 37.47 -8.22
C LYS A 70 10.84 36.52 -9.05
N ASP A 71 11.50 35.78 -9.94
CA ASP A 71 10.87 34.74 -10.74
C ASP A 71 10.61 33.48 -9.88
N LEU A 72 9.42 32.93 -10.05
CA LEU A 72 8.93 31.72 -9.42
C LEU A 72 8.86 30.56 -10.41
N LEU A 73 8.60 30.86 -11.70
CA LEU A 73 8.77 29.95 -12.81
C LEU A 73 9.59 30.59 -13.93
N VAL A 74 10.35 29.77 -14.66
CA VAL A 74 11.13 30.16 -15.85
C VAL A 74 10.77 29.21 -16.99
N LYS A 75 10.65 29.71 -18.23
CA LYS A 75 10.37 28.86 -19.40
C LYS A 75 11.51 27.85 -19.62
N THR A 76 11.15 26.62 -19.99
CA THR A 76 12.08 25.53 -20.27
C THR A 76 11.59 24.76 -21.48
N ASP A 77 12.53 24.28 -22.31
CA ASP A 77 12.22 23.37 -23.39
C ASP A 77 12.02 21.93 -22.86
N LEU A 78 11.26 21.13 -23.61
CA LEU A 78 11.07 19.70 -23.34
C LEU A 78 12.24 18.88 -23.90
N PRO A 79 12.69 17.80 -23.23
CA PRO A 79 13.45 16.76 -23.91
C PRO A 79 12.57 16.12 -24.99
N SER A 80 13.05 16.12 -26.23
CA SER A 80 12.25 15.75 -27.41
C SER A 80 11.99 14.25 -27.51
N ALA A 81 10.71 13.86 -27.62
CA ALA A 81 10.32 12.63 -28.30
C ALA A 81 10.39 12.81 -29.83
N PRO A 82 10.50 11.73 -30.63
CA PRO A 82 10.52 11.83 -32.10
C PRO A 82 9.24 12.46 -32.67
N LYS A 83 9.38 13.18 -33.78
CA LYS A 83 8.28 13.74 -34.58
C LYS A 83 8.02 12.91 -35.84
N ASP A 84 6.86 13.19 -36.45
CA ASP A 84 6.44 13.02 -37.86
C ASP A 84 5.04 12.33 -37.92
N VAL A 85 4.04 12.78 -38.69
CA VAL A 85 3.95 13.84 -39.73
C VAL A 85 2.70 14.75 -39.52
N GLU A 86 2.71 15.96 -40.08
CA GLU A 86 1.59 16.93 -40.17
C GLU A 86 0.51 16.50 -41.23
N VAL A 87 -0.62 17.17 -41.54
CA VAL A 87 -0.97 18.60 -41.74
C VAL A 87 -2.44 18.89 -41.30
N ALA A 88 -2.82 20.16 -41.18
CA ALA A 88 -4.10 20.72 -40.72
C ALA A 88 -5.27 20.81 -41.73
N ALA A 89 -6.46 21.24 -41.27
CA ALA A 89 -7.41 22.09 -42.01
C ALA A 89 -8.41 22.89 -41.12
N ILE A 90 -8.45 24.23 -41.31
CA ILE A 90 -9.64 25.14 -41.27
C ILE A 90 -10.46 25.19 -39.94
N LEU A 91 -10.27 26.21 -39.08
CA LEU A 91 -10.96 27.53 -39.06
C LEU A 91 -12.50 27.44 -38.85
N SER A 92 -13.12 27.74 -37.69
CA SER A 92 -13.17 28.98 -36.85
C SER A 92 -14.26 29.99 -37.24
N THR A 93 -15.24 30.21 -36.34
CA THR A 93 -16.02 31.46 -36.21
C THR A 93 -16.56 31.61 -34.78
N GLU A 94 -16.47 32.82 -34.23
CA GLU A 94 -17.19 33.25 -33.02
C GLU A 94 -18.47 34.02 -33.41
N HIS A 95 -19.48 34.10 -32.53
CA HIS A 95 -19.82 35.33 -31.78
C HIS A 95 -21.10 35.18 -30.93
N ALA A 96 -21.31 36.12 -30.01
CA ALA A 96 -22.36 36.10 -28.98
C ALA A 96 -23.63 36.89 -29.36
N ALA A 97 -24.74 36.64 -28.63
CA ALA A 97 -25.72 37.65 -28.24
C ALA A 97 -26.63 37.14 -27.09
N MET A 98 -27.19 38.07 -26.29
CA MET A 98 -28.24 37.80 -25.28
C MET A 98 -29.56 38.45 -25.71
N SER A 99 -30.71 37.83 -25.42
CA SER A 99 -31.98 38.56 -25.25
C SER A 99 -33.03 37.76 -24.46
N SER A 100 -34.06 38.45 -23.99
CA SER A 100 -35.19 37.99 -23.17
C SER A 100 -36.35 39.01 -23.33
N PRO A 101 -37.60 38.78 -22.86
CA PRO A 101 -38.38 37.53 -22.80
C PRO A 101 -39.88 37.71 -23.23
N ALA A 102 -40.66 36.62 -23.22
CA ALA A 102 -42.14 36.57 -23.08
C ALA A 102 -42.99 37.08 -24.29
N PRO A 103 -44.35 36.91 -24.33
CA PRO A 103 -45.27 36.32 -23.34
C PRO A 103 -46.37 35.32 -23.83
N LEU A 104 -46.92 34.50 -22.90
CA LEU A 104 -48.35 34.15 -22.58
C LEU A 104 -49.38 33.89 -23.75
N LYS A 105 -50.43 33.04 -23.70
CA LYS A 105 -51.25 32.27 -22.71
C LYS A 105 -52.30 31.41 -23.52
N PRO A 106 -53.46 30.90 -23.01
CA PRO A 106 -53.80 30.10 -21.81
C PRO A 106 -54.77 28.88 -22.06
N SER A 107 -54.89 27.95 -21.10
CA SER A 107 -56.15 27.23 -20.73
C SER A 107 -55.95 26.49 -19.39
N GLN A 108 -56.57 26.91 -18.28
CA GLN A 108 -57.87 26.44 -17.73
C GLN A 108 -57.87 24.98 -17.18
N SER A 109 -58.56 24.61 -16.07
CA SER A 109 -58.70 25.18 -14.70
C SER A 109 -59.86 24.49 -13.93
N ALA A 110 -59.57 23.80 -12.81
CA ALA A 110 -60.45 23.43 -11.68
C ALA A 110 -59.52 22.84 -10.57
N GLU A 111 -59.49 23.22 -9.29
CA GLU A 111 -60.55 23.36 -8.25
C GLU A 111 -61.07 21.97 -7.80
N LEU A 112 -61.13 21.58 -6.51
CA LEU A 112 -61.02 22.27 -5.19
C LEU A 112 -59.92 21.61 -4.30
N GLU A 113 -59.24 22.25 -3.32
CA GLU A 113 -59.68 22.70 -1.98
C GLU A 113 -60.29 21.59 -1.06
N ALA A 114 -59.99 21.49 0.26
CA ALA A 114 -59.05 22.18 1.17
C ALA A 114 -58.87 21.39 2.52
N SER A 115 -58.13 21.98 3.49
CA SER A 115 -57.83 21.58 4.90
C SER A 115 -56.92 20.35 5.09
N SER A 116 -55.90 20.29 5.96
CA SER A 116 -55.45 21.00 7.20
C SER A 116 -55.92 20.40 8.53
N GLY A 117 -55.00 19.80 9.29
CA GLY A 117 -55.22 19.34 10.67
C GLY A 117 -53.93 18.80 11.31
N GLU A 118 -53.41 19.50 12.32
CA GLU A 118 -52.28 19.07 13.15
C GLU A 118 -52.78 18.22 14.34
N GLY A 119 -51.89 17.50 15.04
CA GLY A 119 -52.21 16.94 16.36
C GLY A 119 -51.36 15.74 16.80
N VAL A 120 -50.41 15.96 17.71
CA VAL A 120 -49.66 14.90 18.42
C VAL A 120 -50.18 14.80 19.85
N VAL A 121 -50.50 13.58 20.32
CA VAL A 121 -50.51 13.23 21.75
C VAL A 121 -50.07 11.76 21.93
N GLU A 122 -49.41 11.46 23.04
CA GLU A 122 -49.02 10.11 23.47
C GLU A 122 -50.16 9.38 24.22
N SER A 123 -50.02 8.05 24.40
CA SER A 123 -49.97 7.38 25.73
C SER A 123 -50.69 6.02 25.82
N VAL A 124 -49.94 4.98 26.24
CA VAL A 124 -50.25 4.00 27.32
C VAL A 124 -51.62 3.30 27.33
N ASP A 125 -51.67 1.97 27.09
CA ASP A 125 -51.71 0.95 28.17
C ASP A 125 -51.65 -0.53 27.65
N ASP A 126 -51.40 -1.48 28.56
CA ASP A 126 -51.41 -2.97 28.34
C ASP A 126 -52.83 -3.54 28.68
N PRO A 127 -53.29 -4.70 28.15
CA PRO A 127 -53.10 -5.94 28.93
C PRO A 127 -53.10 -7.29 28.17
N ALA A 128 -52.10 -8.11 28.49
CA ALA A 128 -52.16 -9.53 28.95
C ALA A 128 -53.28 -10.54 28.50
N SER A 129 -52.81 -11.81 28.30
CA SER A 129 -53.55 -13.10 28.29
C SER A 129 -54.33 -13.51 27.02
N GLY A 130 -54.47 -14.80 26.66
CA GLY A 130 -53.77 -16.00 27.15
C GLY A 130 -54.38 -17.37 26.73
N ASN A 131 -53.53 -18.41 26.65
CA ASN A 131 -53.82 -19.87 26.55
C ASN A 131 -54.45 -20.47 25.28
N GLY A 132 -54.08 -21.75 25.00
CA GLY A 132 -54.60 -22.57 23.89
C GLY A 132 -53.60 -23.62 23.33
N ILE A 133 -52.88 -24.39 24.17
CA ILE A 133 -53.19 -25.80 24.54
C ILE A 133 -52.72 -26.87 23.51
N SER A 134 -52.23 -27.99 24.05
CA SER A 134 -51.66 -29.20 23.38
C SER A 134 -50.18 -29.11 22.95
N SER A 135 -49.37 -30.17 23.06
CA SER A 135 -49.56 -31.48 23.74
C SER A 135 -48.25 -32.19 24.12
N ALA A 136 -48.35 -33.10 25.09
CA ALA A 136 -47.35 -34.08 25.54
C ALA A 136 -47.30 -35.34 24.63
N ALA A 137 -46.36 -36.30 24.69
CA ALA A 137 -44.97 -36.37 25.21
C ALA A 137 -44.29 -37.69 24.70
N PRO A 138 -43.50 -38.50 25.46
CA PRO A 138 -42.04 -38.52 25.39
C PRO A 138 -41.38 -39.90 25.09
N CYS A 139 -40.05 -39.96 25.27
CA CYS A 139 -39.16 -41.14 25.28
C CYS A 139 -38.83 -41.75 23.88
N ALA A 140 -37.72 -42.49 23.70
CA ALA A 140 -36.71 -42.96 24.66
C ALA A 140 -35.27 -42.76 24.14
N ALA A 141 -34.27 -42.90 25.03
CA ALA A 141 -32.87 -42.99 24.65
C ALA A 141 -32.48 -44.43 24.25
N LEU A 142 -31.50 -44.56 23.35
CA LEU A 142 -30.78 -45.81 23.09
C LEU A 142 -29.32 -45.49 22.78
N GLU A 143 -28.41 -46.27 23.35
CA GLU A 143 -26.97 -46.13 23.15
C GLU A 143 -26.53 -46.81 21.84
N SER A 144 -25.49 -46.27 21.21
CA SER A 144 -24.66 -47.05 20.29
C SER A 144 -23.22 -46.55 20.31
N GLN A 145 -22.32 -47.43 20.77
CA GLN A 145 -20.94 -47.49 20.28
C GLN A 145 -21.03 -48.01 18.82
N ASP A 146 -20.12 -47.73 17.89
CA ASP A 146 -18.67 -47.87 18.05
C ASP A 146 -17.88 -47.19 16.91
N SER A 147 -16.58 -47.01 17.13
CA SER A 147 -15.50 -46.92 16.13
C SER A 147 -15.59 -45.88 14.99
N ARG A 148 -14.84 -44.78 15.12
CA ARG A 148 -14.07 -44.18 14.01
C ARG A 148 -12.65 -43.84 14.51
N PRO A 149 -11.59 -44.06 13.70
CA PRO A 149 -10.22 -43.80 14.13
C PRO A 149 -9.97 -42.29 14.29
N GLY A 150 -9.16 -41.94 15.28
CA GLY A 150 -8.78 -40.55 15.53
C GLY A 150 -7.85 -40.01 14.45
N CYS A 151 -8.01 -38.71 14.17
CA CYS A 151 -6.97 -37.90 13.53
C CYS A 151 -6.80 -36.67 14.42
N GLU A 152 -5.88 -36.76 15.38
CA GLU A 152 -5.56 -35.64 16.27
C GLU A 152 -4.93 -34.52 15.44
N ALA A 153 -5.53 -33.34 15.49
CA ALA A 153 -4.91 -32.14 14.94
C ALA A 153 -3.76 -31.71 15.86
N GLN A 154 -2.61 -32.37 15.74
CA GLN A 154 -1.40 -32.00 16.46
C GLN A 154 -1.03 -30.56 16.13
N VAL A 155 -1.11 -29.70 17.15
CA VAL A 155 -0.55 -28.35 17.10
C VAL A 155 0.96 -28.52 17.09
N THR A 156 1.57 -28.34 15.92
CA THR A 156 3.03 -28.39 15.77
C THR A 156 3.65 -27.21 16.51
N GLU A 157 4.33 -27.50 17.61
CA GLU A 157 5.17 -26.53 18.31
C GLU A 157 6.30 -26.04 17.39
N LEU A 158 6.62 -24.75 17.44
CA LEU A 158 7.75 -24.17 16.72
C LEU A 158 9.04 -24.55 17.45
N GLY A 159 9.64 -25.66 17.00
CA GLY A 159 10.89 -26.19 17.55
C GLY A 159 12.08 -25.22 17.42
N ASN A 160 13.07 -25.40 18.29
CA ASN A 160 14.30 -24.62 18.29
C ASN A 160 15.06 -24.77 16.96
N VAL A 161 15.60 -23.66 16.45
CA VAL A 161 16.51 -23.67 15.29
C VAL A 161 17.94 -23.49 15.80
N GLU A 162 18.62 -24.60 16.06
CA GLU A 162 20.08 -24.64 16.07
C GLU A 162 20.54 -24.89 14.63
N PHE A 163 21.44 -24.04 14.12
CA PHE A 163 22.03 -24.23 12.80
C PHE A 163 23.29 -25.09 12.93
N ALA A 164 23.30 -26.23 12.24
CA ALA A 164 24.50 -26.98 11.91
C ALA A 164 24.81 -26.77 10.43
N ASP A 165 26.10 -26.68 10.08
CA ASP A 165 26.56 -26.53 8.71
C ASP A 165 26.54 -27.90 7.99
N GLU A 166 26.15 -27.92 6.71
CA GLU A 166 26.35 -29.07 5.81
C GLU A 166 27.60 -28.85 4.95
N GLU A 167 28.51 -29.83 4.94
CA GLU A 167 29.67 -29.89 4.05
C GLU A 167 29.27 -30.54 2.72
N ASP A 168 29.83 -30.05 1.61
CA ASP A 168 29.67 -30.67 0.28
C ASP A 168 31.06 -30.66 -0.39
N ASP A 169 31.60 -31.86 -0.68
CA ASP A 169 33.04 -32.06 -0.95
C ASP A 169 33.26 -33.02 -2.14
N ALA A 170 33.72 -32.47 -3.26
CA ALA A 170 34.33 -33.21 -4.37
C ALA A 170 35.16 -32.26 -5.24
N ALA A 171 36.42 -32.62 -5.50
CA ALA A 171 37.36 -31.82 -6.28
C ALA A 171 37.67 -32.45 -7.65
N GLU A 172 38.04 -31.61 -8.61
CA GLU A 172 38.89 -32.02 -9.74
C GLU A 172 39.90 -30.92 -10.05
N ALA A 173 41.14 -31.30 -10.39
CA ALA A 173 42.27 -30.39 -10.56
C ALA A 173 42.98 -30.65 -11.90
N PRO A 174 43.60 -29.63 -12.50
CA PRO A 174 44.68 -29.82 -13.46
C PRO A 174 46.02 -29.26 -12.98
N SER A 175 47.09 -29.78 -13.56
CA SER A 175 48.49 -29.47 -13.26
C SER A 175 49.03 -28.23 -13.98
N ALA A 176 50.18 -27.75 -13.50
CA ALA A 176 51.05 -26.76 -14.14
C ALA A 176 52.38 -27.44 -14.56
N PRO A 177 53.35 -26.74 -15.19
CA PRO A 177 53.32 -25.53 -16.05
C PRO A 177 54.04 -25.77 -17.41
N GLU A 178 54.17 -24.74 -18.27
CA GLU A 178 55.40 -24.39 -19.06
C GLU A 178 55.31 -22.90 -19.55
N PRO A 179 56.38 -22.26 -20.10
CA PRO A 179 56.64 -20.82 -19.89
C PRO A 179 56.54 -19.88 -21.12
N GLU A 180 57.21 -18.71 -21.01
CA GLU A 180 57.32 -17.55 -21.95
C GLU A 180 56.15 -16.54 -21.88
N THR A 181 56.32 -15.20 -21.90
CA THR A 181 57.48 -14.27 -22.06
C THR A 181 57.46 -13.14 -21.01
N PRO A 182 58.57 -12.39 -20.75
CA PRO A 182 58.61 -11.39 -19.67
C PRO A 182 57.93 -10.04 -19.99
N PRO A 183 57.16 -9.45 -19.04
CA PRO A 183 56.78 -8.04 -19.08
C PRO A 183 57.93 -7.13 -18.62
N ALA A 184 57.93 -5.87 -19.06
CA ALA A 184 59.01 -4.91 -18.84
C ALA A 184 59.10 -4.36 -17.40
N GLU A 185 60.24 -3.77 -17.06
CA GLU A 185 60.46 -3.03 -15.80
C GLU A 185 59.43 -1.90 -15.64
N VAL A 186 58.77 -1.85 -14.49
CA VAL A 186 57.93 -0.71 -14.07
C VAL A 186 58.68 0.03 -12.93
N PRO A 187 58.90 1.35 -13.03
CA PRO A 187 59.73 2.07 -12.05
C PRO A 187 59.15 2.13 -10.63
N LEU A 188 60.04 2.41 -9.67
CA LEU A 188 59.69 2.78 -8.29
C LEU A 188 58.66 3.93 -8.28
N PRO A 189 57.61 3.87 -7.44
CA PRO A 189 56.54 4.87 -7.44
C PRO A 189 57.02 6.22 -6.92
N ALA A 190 56.89 7.25 -7.76
CA ALA A 190 57.10 8.65 -7.37
C ALA A 190 55.84 9.24 -6.71
N ALA A 191 56.07 10.20 -5.81
CA ALA A 191 55.19 11.28 -5.32
C ALA A 191 53.68 11.01 -5.11
N GLU A 192 53.18 11.44 -3.95
CA GLU A 192 51.75 11.38 -3.56
C GLU A 192 50.83 12.03 -4.60
N GLN A 193 50.13 11.22 -5.39
CA GLN A 193 49.03 11.70 -6.22
C GLN A 193 47.78 11.90 -5.36
N SER A 194 47.17 13.09 -5.46
CA SER A 194 45.89 13.40 -4.81
C SER A 194 44.77 12.58 -5.45
N ALA A 195 44.42 11.45 -4.83
CA ALA A 195 43.41 10.53 -5.37
C ALA A 195 42.03 11.20 -5.48
N GLU A 196 41.46 11.17 -6.69
CA GLU A 196 40.17 11.80 -7.00
C GLU A 196 38.98 11.02 -6.42
N ILE A 197 37.94 11.74 -6.02
CA ILE A 197 36.65 11.14 -5.65
C ILE A 197 35.90 10.78 -6.93
N ARG A 198 35.52 9.50 -7.07
CA ARG A 198 34.80 8.95 -8.23
C ARG A 198 33.57 8.18 -7.77
N VAL A 199 32.68 7.80 -8.70
CA VAL A 199 31.55 6.92 -8.37
C VAL A 199 32.10 5.56 -7.89
N GLY A 200 31.53 5.03 -6.81
CA GLY A 200 32.05 3.87 -6.09
C GLY A 200 33.10 4.18 -5.00
N SER A 201 33.66 5.39 -4.95
CA SER A 201 34.59 5.78 -3.87
C SER A 201 33.92 5.75 -2.49
N GLN A 202 34.61 5.21 -1.49
CA GLN A 202 34.22 5.38 -0.08
C GLN A 202 34.66 6.77 0.40
N VAL A 203 33.77 7.51 1.06
CA VAL A 203 33.98 8.90 1.48
C VAL A 203 33.43 9.15 2.89
N GLU A 204 34.00 10.12 3.61
CA GLU A 204 33.46 10.64 4.87
C GLU A 204 32.89 12.05 4.65
N ILE A 205 31.67 12.30 5.14
CA ILE A 205 31.05 13.62 5.08
C ILE A 205 31.70 14.52 6.15
N ARG A 206 32.20 15.69 5.74
CA ARG A 206 32.73 16.76 6.61
C ARG A 206 32.22 18.13 6.15
N GLY A 207 32.30 19.15 7.02
CA GLY A 207 31.94 20.54 6.70
C GLY A 207 30.47 20.83 6.36
N LEU A 208 29.59 19.82 6.30
CA LEU A 208 28.22 19.94 5.80
C LEU A 208 27.33 20.73 6.77
N LYS A 209 27.17 22.03 6.52
CA LYS A 209 26.40 22.96 7.37
C LYS A 209 24.88 22.73 7.33
N SER A 210 24.34 22.16 6.26
CA SER A 210 22.90 21.92 6.08
C SER A 210 22.37 20.70 6.83
N LYS A 211 23.26 19.76 7.17
CA LYS A 211 22.99 18.56 7.97
C LYS A 211 24.18 18.27 8.90
N PRO A 212 24.39 19.09 9.96
CA PRO A 212 25.55 18.97 10.85
C PRO A 212 25.74 17.57 11.47
N GLU A 213 24.64 16.85 11.68
CA GLU A 213 24.54 15.50 12.22
C GLU A 213 25.18 14.41 11.33
N LEU A 214 25.30 14.67 10.02
CA LEU A 214 25.93 13.74 9.08
C LEU A 214 27.45 13.85 9.05
N ASN A 215 28.05 14.90 9.64
CA ASN A 215 29.51 15.03 9.67
C ASN A 215 30.13 13.91 10.52
N GLY A 216 31.17 13.26 9.98
CA GLY A 216 31.75 12.05 10.55
C GLY A 216 31.02 10.75 10.21
N ARG A 217 30.04 10.77 9.29
CA ARG A 217 29.47 9.55 8.70
C ARG A 217 30.17 9.19 7.39
N ARG A 218 30.39 7.89 7.19
CA ARG A 218 30.88 7.33 5.92
C ARG A 218 29.72 7.13 4.95
N ALA A 219 30.04 7.16 3.67
CA ALA A 219 29.14 6.91 2.57
C ALA A 219 29.93 6.34 1.37
N VAL A 220 29.21 5.77 0.40
CA VAL A 220 29.76 5.43 -0.92
C VAL A 220 29.20 6.40 -1.95
N VAL A 221 30.04 6.95 -2.82
CA VAL A 221 29.57 7.82 -3.92
C VAL A 221 28.72 7.00 -4.89
N ALA A 222 27.45 7.35 -5.00
CA ALA A 222 26.47 6.67 -5.85
C ALA A 222 26.31 7.34 -7.23
N LEU A 223 26.56 8.65 -7.31
CA LEU A 223 26.52 9.44 -8.54
C LEU A 223 27.39 10.70 -8.41
N TYR A 224 27.83 11.26 -9.54
CA TYR A 224 28.22 12.67 -9.63
C TYR A 224 27.21 13.38 -10.55
N ASP A 225 26.65 14.49 -10.08
CA ASP A 225 25.76 15.38 -10.81
C ASP A 225 26.63 16.54 -11.32
N GLU A 226 27.09 16.43 -12.58
CA GLU A 226 27.97 17.41 -13.23
C GLU A 226 27.29 18.79 -13.35
N ALA A 227 25.98 18.81 -13.61
CA ALA A 227 25.21 20.05 -13.73
C ALA A 227 25.04 20.78 -12.39
N ALA A 228 24.97 20.05 -11.28
CA ALA A 228 24.90 20.62 -9.93
C ALA A 228 26.27 20.79 -9.24
N GLY A 229 27.35 20.25 -9.82
CA GLY A 229 28.70 20.22 -9.23
C GLY A 229 28.76 19.44 -7.91
N ARG A 230 28.02 18.33 -7.78
CA ARG A 230 27.79 17.63 -6.51
C ARG A 230 27.82 16.12 -6.64
N PHE A 231 28.41 15.47 -5.65
CA PHE A 231 28.31 14.03 -5.47
C PHE A 231 27.03 13.68 -4.71
N GLU A 232 26.32 12.65 -5.18
CA GLU A 232 25.26 12.01 -4.41
C GLU A 232 25.85 10.77 -3.74
N VAL A 233 25.81 10.72 -2.40
CA VAL A 233 26.47 9.67 -1.61
C VAL A 233 25.43 8.86 -0.83
N LYS A 234 25.58 7.54 -0.84
CA LYS A 234 24.76 6.56 -0.13
C LYS A 234 25.40 6.28 1.23
N LEU A 235 24.75 6.65 2.34
CA LEU A 235 25.33 6.52 3.68
C LEU A 235 25.62 5.05 4.05
N GLU A 236 26.65 4.80 4.87
CA GLU A 236 26.86 3.49 5.49
C GLU A 236 26.05 3.35 6.80
N GLY A 237 25.45 2.18 7.02
CA GLY A 237 24.69 1.84 8.24
C GLY A 237 23.17 2.06 8.13
N PRO A 238 22.48 2.57 9.17
CA PRO A 238 21.02 2.48 9.32
C PRO A 238 20.21 3.41 8.39
N MET A 239 20.92 4.27 7.68
CA MET A 239 20.40 5.25 6.71
C MET A 239 20.87 4.86 5.31
N ALA A 240 21.00 3.55 5.04
CA ALA A 240 21.61 3.04 3.81
C ALA A 240 20.97 3.69 2.57
N ASP A 241 19.64 3.73 2.47
CA ASP A 241 18.95 4.29 1.30
C ASP A 241 18.77 5.82 1.32
N ASP A 242 19.23 6.53 2.36
CA ASP A 242 19.32 7.99 2.33
C ASP A 242 20.49 8.44 1.45
N ARG A 243 20.14 8.95 0.27
CA ARG A 243 21.05 9.64 -0.66
C ARG A 243 21.26 11.09 -0.21
N VAL A 244 22.52 11.49 -0.05
CA VAL A 244 22.91 12.84 0.43
C VAL A 244 23.73 13.56 -0.64
N ARG A 245 23.29 14.76 -1.05
CA ARG A 245 24.00 15.57 -2.06
C ARG A 245 25.05 16.48 -1.44
N CYS A 246 26.30 16.06 -1.48
CA CYS A 246 27.45 16.79 -0.99
C CYS A 246 28.20 17.49 -2.13
N LYS A 247 28.78 18.66 -1.87
CA LYS A 247 29.84 19.20 -2.72
C LYS A 247 31.14 18.38 -2.53
N PRO A 248 32.10 18.43 -3.47
CA PRO A 248 33.45 17.89 -3.27
C PRO A 248 34.12 18.40 -1.98
N GLU A 249 33.99 19.69 -1.65
CA GLU A 249 34.55 20.29 -0.43
C GLU A 249 34.02 19.70 0.89
N ASN A 250 32.91 18.96 0.84
CA ASN A 250 32.26 18.32 1.99
C ASN A 250 32.52 16.80 2.07
N LEU A 251 33.37 16.25 1.20
CA LEU A 251 33.70 14.82 1.17
C LEU A 251 35.21 14.61 1.28
N LEU A 252 35.63 13.82 2.26
CA LEU A 252 36.98 13.32 2.36
C LEU A 252 37.04 11.90 1.77
N LEU A 253 37.93 11.66 0.81
CA LEU A 253 38.13 10.32 0.25
C LEU A 253 38.70 9.38 1.33
N VAL A 254 37.99 8.29 1.63
CA VAL A 254 38.49 7.24 2.53
C VAL A 254 39.19 6.20 1.67
N ILE A 255 40.49 6.41 1.46
CA ILE A 255 41.38 5.48 0.76
C ILE A 255 41.57 4.23 1.63
N ALA A 256 40.63 3.29 1.55
CA ALA A 256 40.72 2.02 2.24
C ALA A 256 41.85 1.17 1.62
N ARG A 257 43.04 1.22 2.20
CA ARG A 257 44.15 0.34 1.82
C ARG A 257 43.72 -1.12 2.04
N GLN A 258 43.81 -1.94 0.99
CA GLN A 258 43.53 -3.37 1.10
C GLN A 258 44.71 -4.04 1.82
N SER A 259 44.48 -4.42 3.07
CA SER A 259 45.43 -5.15 3.90
C SER A 259 45.21 -6.66 3.71
N THR A 260 46.17 -7.33 3.07
CA THR A 260 46.16 -8.79 2.92
C THR A 260 46.17 -9.46 4.30
N LYS A 261 46.93 -8.94 5.27
CA LYS A 261 46.96 -9.47 6.64
C LYS A 261 45.64 -9.32 7.39
N LYS A 262 44.88 -8.26 7.15
CA LYS A 262 43.51 -8.11 7.66
C LYS A 262 42.54 -9.12 7.02
N LEU A 263 42.71 -9.46 5.74
CA LEU A 263 41.89 -10.47 5.05
C LEU A 263 42.24 -11.89 5.51
N GLU A 264 43.52 -12.22 5.69
CA GLU A 264 43.97 -13.45 6.37
C GLU A 264 43.38 -13.55 7.79
N GLY A 265 43.32 -12.44 8.52
CA GLY A 265 42.69 -12.36 9.84
C GLY A 265 41.17 -12.58 9.80
N ASP A 266 40.46 -12.02 8.81
CA ASP A 266 39.03 -12.24 8.60
C ASP A 266 38.73 -13.73 8.30
N ALA A 267 39.57 -14.39 7.50
CA ALA A 267 39.45 -15.82 7.18
C ALA A 267 39.66 -16.69 8.43
N ASN A 268 40.82 -16.56 9.09
CA ASN A 268 41.15 -17.32 10.30
C ASN A 268 40.13 -17.10 11.44
N PHE A 269 39.48 -15.93 11.52
CA PHE A 269 38.41 -15.68 12.51
C PHE A 269 37.12 -16.45 12.21
N LYS A 270 36.75 -16.60 10.92
CA LYS A 270 35.63 -17.45 10.49
C LYS A 270 35.93 -18.91 10.81
N GLU A 271 37.07 -19.40 10.35
CA GLU A 271 37.57 -20.78 10.52
C GLU A 271 37.97 -21.14 11.97
N GLY A 272 37.61 -20.33 12.96
CA GLY A 272 37.82 -20.61 14.38
C GLY A 272 39.27 -20.58 14.87
N ARG A 273 40.26 -20.30 14.01
CA ARG A 273 41.69 -20.24 14.36
C ARG A 273 42.05 -18.90 15.01
N LEU A 274 41.49 -18.64 16.19
CA LEU A 274 41.48 -17.33 16.84
C LEU A 274 42.89 -16.78 17.17
N ASP A 275 43.86 -17.63 17.48
CA ASP A 275 45.25 -17.23 17.71
C ASP A 275 45.93 -16.75 16.41
N GLN A 276 45.70 -17.44 15.30
CA GLN A 276 46.19 -17.02 13.98
C GLN A 276 45.49 -15.73 13.53
N ALA A 277 44.19 -15.60 13.78
CA ALA A 277 43.46 -14.35 13.52
C ALA A 277 44.05 -13.17 14.32
N VAL A 278 44.33 -13.33 15.63
CA VAL A 278 45.02 -12.30 16.42
C VAL A 278 46.38 -11.95 15.84
N ALA A 279 47.18 -12.95 15.43
CA ALA A 279 48.50 -12.72 14.83
C ALA A 279 48.41 -11.91 13.52
N CYS A 280 47.58 -12.36 12.58
CA CYS A 280 47.35 -11.66 11.30
C CYS A 280 46.82 -10.22 11.51
N TYR A 281 45.87 -10.02 12.42
CA TYR A 281 45.37 -8.67 12.75
C TYR A 281 46.43 -7.80 13.44
N THR A 282 47.23 -8.35 14.36
CA THR A 282 48.31 -7.61 15.02
C THR A 282 49.39 -7.19 14.03
N GLN A 283 49.73 -8.07 13.09
CA GLN A 283 50.65 -7.74 11.99
C GLN A 283 50.06 -6.64 11.09
N ALA A 284 48.79 -6.78 10.66
CA ALA A 284 48.08 -5.77 9.88
C ALA A 284 48.04 -4.40 10.59
N LEU A 285 47.97 -4.37 11.93
CA LEU A 285 47.98 -3.14 12.71
C LEU A 285 49.37 -2.46 12.75
N GLN A 286 50.45 -3.25 12.75
CA GLN A 286 51.83 -2.76 12.82
C GLN A 286 52.41 -2.37 11.45
N GLU A 287 52.01 -3.09 10.39
CA GLU A 287 52.50 -2.95 9.02
C GLU A 287 51.52 -2.12 8.18
N ASP A 288 50.39 -2.71 7.78
CA ASP A 288 49.47 -2.13 6.79
C ASP A 288 48.75 -0.86 7.30
N ALA A 289 48.35 -0.85 8.58
CA ALA A 289 47.65 0.25 9.22
C ALA A 289 48.57 1.39 9.69
N LYS A 290 49.88 1.33 9.40
CA LYS A 290 50.87 2.30 9.86
C LYS A 290 50.66 3.67 9.19
N GLY A 291 49.92 4.53 9.89
CA GLY A 291 49.45 5.83 9.40
C GLY A 291 48.04 5.80 8.80
N ASP A 292 47.46 4.63 8.55
CA ASP A 292 46.06 4.48 8.16
C ASP A 292 45.18 4.31 9.42
N VAL A 293 44.70 5.45 9.90
CA VAL A 293 43.89 5.58 11.11
C VAL A 293 42.54 4.85 10.97
N GLU A 294 41.97 4.76 9.77
CA GLU A 294 40.67 4.11 9.53
C GLU A 294 40.80 2.58 9.46
N LEU A 295 41.87 2.08 8.83
CA LEU A 295 42.23 0.66 8.86
C LEU A 295 42.58 0.22 10.29
N ALA A 296 43.35 1.03 11.05
CA ALA A 296 43.66 0.75 12.44
C ALA A 296 42.40 0.60 13.31
N ALA A 297 41.45 1.54 13.22
CA ALA A 297 40.17 1.43 13.93
C ALA A 297 39.39 0.16 13.55
N THR A 298 39.41 -0.19 12.26
CA THR A 298 38.75 -1.40 11.73
C THR A 298 39.36 -2.67 12.32
N ILE A 299 40.70 -2.75 12.35
CA ILE A 299 41.45 -3.88 12.90
C ILE A 299 41.24 -3.99 14.41
N HIS A 300 41.31 -2.90 15.17
CA HIS A 300 41.00 -2.89 16.61
C HIS A 300 39.60 -3.46 16.92
N SER A 301 38.58 -3.18 16.09
CA SER A 301 37.23 -3.77 16.27
C SER A 301 37.14 -5.27 15.92
N ASN A 302 38.04 -5.76 15.07
CA ASN A 302 38.17 -7.19 14.75
C ASN A 302 39.02 -7.93 15.79
N LEU A 303 40.10 -7.33 16.31
CA LEU A 303 40.84 -7.81 17.48
C LEU A 303 39.91 -7.92 18.70
N ALA A 304 39.11 -6.88 18.98
CA ALA A 304 38.10 -6.92 20.03
C ALA A 304 37.09 -8.06 19.86
N ALA A 305 36.65 -8.33 18.62
CA ALA A 305 35.79 -9.48 18.31
C ALA A 305 36.48 -10.82 18.59
N THR A 306 37.76 -10.91 18.24
CA THR A 306 38.55 -12.14 18.34
C THR A 306 38.87 -12.45 19.80
N TYR A 307 39.35 -11.48 20.58
CA TYR A 307 39.57 -11.64 22.02
C TYR A 307 38.27 -11.97 22.77
N ALA A 308 37.13 -11.35 22.42
CA ALA A 308 35.83 -11.72 23.00
C ALA A 308 35.43 -13.17 22.67
N LYS A 309 35.66 -13.65 21.44
CA LYS A 309 35.44 -15.05 21.04
C LYS A 309 36.41 -16.02 21.76
N LYS A 310 37.62 -15.55 22.13
CA LYS A 310 38.59 -16.26 23.01
C LYS A 310 38.30 -16.16 24.52
N GLN A 311 37.21 -15.49 24.93
CA GLN A 311 36.89 -15.16 26.33
C GLN A 311 37.89 -14.22 27.05
N ASP A 312 38.84 -13.62 26.34
CA ASP A 312 39.74 -12.59 26.87
C ASP A 312 39.06 -11.21 26.81
N HIS A 313 38.05 -11.04 27.66
CA HIS A 313 37.21 -9.83 27.65
C HIS A 313 37.95 -8.57 28.12
N VAL A 314 39.11 -8.72 28.77
CA VAL A 314 39.98 -7.59 29.16
C VAL A 314 40.65 -7.01 27.91
N LYS A 315 41.37 -7.82 27.12
CA LYS A 315 41.95 -7.33 25.86
C LYS A 315 40.87 -6.92 24.86
N ALA A 316 39.72 -7.61 24.84
CA ALA A 316 38.59 -7.21 24.00
C ALA A 316 38.09 -5.79 24.32
N LEU A 317 38.07 -5.41 25.60
CA LEU A 317 37.72 -4.07 26.05
C LEU A 317 38.81 -3.04 25.68
N GLU A 318 40.08 -3.36 25.85
CA GLU A 318 41.20 -2.49 25.46
C GLU A 318 41.18 -2.16 23.96
N GLU A 319 41.06 -3.19 23.12
CA GLU A 319 40.93 -3.08 21.67
C GLU A 319 39.69 -2.30 21.24
N ALA A 320 38.53 -2.57 21.86
CA ALA A 320 37.30 -1.82 21.59
C ALA A 320 37.44 -0.34 21.99
N ASN A 321 38.17 -0.04 23.08
CA ASN A 321 38.45 1.33 23.50
C ASN A 321 39.37 2.05 22.51
N GLN A 322 40.37 1.39 21.90
CA GLN A 322 41.17 2.02 20.82
C GLN A 322 40.30 2.29 19.59
N ALA A 323 39.46 1.33 19.17
CA ALA A 323 38.53 1.53 18.05
C ALA A 323 37.59 2.73 18.26
N ILE A 324 37.08 2.93 19.48
CA ILE A 324 36.24 4.09 19.85
C ILE A 324 37.06 5.38 19.99
N LYS A 325 38.27 5.32 20.55
CA LYS A 325 39.17 6.48 20.67
C LYS A 325 39.49 7.06 19.30
N ILE A 326 39.68 6.20 18.30
CA ILE A 326 39.92 6.61 16.92
C ILE A 326 38.61 7.05 16.23
N ARG A 327 37.50 6.32 16.42
CA ARG A 327 36.19 6.61 15.79
C ARG A 327 35.06 6.76 16.84
N PRO A 328 34.96 7.92 17.54
CA PRO A 328 34.05 8.08 18.69
C PRO A 328 32.55 7.91 18.42
N ARG A 329 32.11 7.97 17.15
CA ARG A 329 30.70 7.81 16.73
C ARG A 329 30.38 6.43 16.13
N TRP A 330 31.33 5.49 16.12
CA TRP A 330 31.16 4.24 15.37
C TRP A 330 30.43 3.15 16.16
N ALA A 331 29.24 2.77 15.67
CA ALA A 331 28.34 1.84 16.35
C ALA A 331 28.97 0.47 16.64
N LYS A 332 29.72 -0.11 15.68
CA LYS A 332 30.42 -1.40 15.86
C LYS A 332 31.50 -1.33 16.95
N GLY A 333 32.21 -0.21 17.08
CA GLY A 333 33.17 -0.01 18.17
C GLY A 333 32.47 -0.03 19.53
N HIS A 334 31.41 0.76 19.68
CA HIS A 334 30.59 0.82 20.90
C HIS A 334 29.93 -0.50 21.27
N SER A 335 29.50 -1.31 20.29
CA SER A 335 28.93 -2.64 20.58
C SER A 335 29.98 -3.68 20.97
N ARG A 336 31.22 -3.63 20.44
CA ARG A 336 32.34 -4.43 20.95
C ARG A 336 32.68 -4.09 22.39
N ARG A 337 32.71 -2.79 22.73
CA ARG A 337 32.91 -2.32 24.11
C ARG A 337 31.77 -2.78 25.02
N GLY A 338 30.51 -2.64 24.57
CA GLY A 338 29.33 -3.11 25.28
C GLY A 338 29.38 -4.59 25.61
N LEU A 339 29.71 -5.43 24.63
CA LEU A 339 29.85 -6.88 24.81
C LEU A 339 30.94 -7.21 25.84
N SER A 340 32.13 -6.63 25.69
CA SER A 340 33.27 -6.89 26.58
C SER A 340 32.98 -6.49 28.02
N LEU A 341 32.34 -5.34 28.25
CA LEU A 341 31.88 -4.90 29.56
C LEU A 341 30.79 -5.80 30.15
N LEU A 342 29.88 -6.32 29.32
CA LEU A 342 28.80 -7.21 29.74
C LEU A 342 29.30 -8.59 30.16
N SER A 343 30.41 -9.06 29.59
CA SER A 343 31.12 -10.26 30.02
C SER A 343 31.93 -10.03 31.31
N LEU A 344 32.44 -8.81 31.52
CA LEU A 344 33.22 -8.41 32.71
C LEU A 344 32.36 -8.02 33.93
N GLY A 345 31.03 -8.15 33.88
CA GLY A 345 30.14 -7.75 34.99
C GLY A 345 30.11 -6.24 35.23
N ARG A 346 30.16 -5.44 34.15
CA ARG A 346 30.12 -3.97 34.16
C ARG A 346 28.88 -3.46 33.43
N GLU A 347 27.70 -3.96 33.83
CA GLU A 347 26.42 -3.82 33.14
C GLU A 347 26.03 -2.37 32.83
N ALA A 348 26.24 -1.44 33.77
CA ALA A 348 25.88 -0.04 33.58
C ALA A 348 26.71 0.64 32.47
N GLU A 349 28.00 0.34 32.39
CA GLU A 349 28.87 0.82 31.30
C GLU A 349 28.59 0.08 29.99
N ALA A 350 28.22 -1.20 30.05
CA ALA A 350 27.79 -1.97 28.90
C ALA A 350 26.52 -1.36 28.29
N GLN A 351 25.50 -1.08 29.10
CA GLN A 351 24.27 -0.37 28.69
C GLN A 351 24.61 1.00 28.08
N ALA A 352 25.45 1.80 28.73
CA ALA A 352 25.85 3.11 28.21
C ALA A 352 26.56 3.01 26.84
N SER A 353 27.38 1.99 26.64
CA SER A 353 28.06 1.71 25.36
C SER A 353 27.07 1.24 24.29
N TYR A 354 26.18 0.30 24.62
CA TYR A 354 25.13 -0.15 23.69
C TYR A 354 24.13 0.96 23.33
N ILE A 355 23.85 1.93 24.21
CA ILE A 355 23.08 3.12 23.84
C ILE A 355 23.80 3.89 22.72
N GLN A 356 25.12 4.09 22.79
CA GLN A 356 25.86 4.74 21.69
C GLN A 356 25.87 3.89 20.40
N ALA A 357 25.90 2.55 20.52
CA ALA A 357 25.76 1.67 19.37
C ALA A 357 24.38 1.85 18.68
N VAL A 358 23.28 1.80 19.44
CA VAL A 358 21.91 1.99 18.94
C VAL A 358 21.68 3.43 18.46
N LYS A 359 22.33 4.45 19.03
CA LYS A 359 22.33 5.82 18.48
C LYS A 359 23.00 5.91 17.11
N GLY A 360 24.09 5.18 16.92
CA GLY A 360 24.79 5.12 15.63
C GLY A 360 24.03 4.31 14.58
N ASP A 361 23.46 3.17 14.99
CA ASP A 361 22.67 2.23 14.18
C ASP A 361 21.51 1.63 15.00
N PRO A 362 20.28 2.16 14.88
CA PRO A 362 19.13 1.71 15.67
C PRO A 362 18.42 0.45 15.15
N VAL A 363 18.86 -0.14 14.03
CA VAL A 363 18.21 -1.32 13.41
C VAL A 363 19.05 -2.58 13.44
N THR A 364 20.34 -2.50 13.80
CA THR A 364 21.15 -3.68 14.05
C THR A 364 20.63 -4.44 15.27
N GLU A 365 19.93 -5.55 15.05
CA GLU A 365 19.30 -6.37 16.09
C GLU A 365 20.25 -6.76 17.24
N SER A 366 21.50 -7.12 16.92
CA SER A 366 22.48 -7.47 17.95
C SER A 366 22.84 -6.31 18.90
N TYR A 367 22.64 -5.05 18.50
CA TYR A 367 22.85 -3.89 19.37
C TYR A 367 21.62 -3.66 20.28
N LEU A 368 20.41 -3.89 19.76
CA LEU A 368 19.17 -3.86 20.54
C LEU A 368 19.12 -5.00 21.56
N ALA A 369 19.52 -6.21 21.16
CA ALA A 369 19.61 -7.39 22.01
C ALA A 369 20.68 -7.21 23.10
N GLY A 370 21.88 -6.72 22.75
CA GLY A 370 22.94 -6.41 23.72
C GLY A 370 22.53 -5.32 24.72
N LEU A 371 21.81 -4.29 24.27
CA LEU A 371 21.23 -3.26 25.14
C LEU A 371 20.19 -3.84 26.10
N GLY A 372 19.35 -4.76 25.60
CA GLY A 372 18.39 -5.52 26.41
C GLY A 372 19.09 -6.34 27.50
N GLN A 373 20.00 -7.24 27.11
CA GLN A 373 20.74 -8.12 28.03
C GLN A 373 21.53 -7.33 29.08
N ALA A 374 22.19 -6.23 28.70
CA ALA A 374 22.89 -5.37 29.65
C ALA A 374 21.94 -4.75 30.68
N THR A 375 20.74 -4.34 30.25
CA THR A 375 19.71 -3.82 31.14
C THR A 375 19.12 -4.92 32.03
N GLU A 376 18.79 -6.08 31.49
CA GLU A 376 18.21 -7.22 32.23
C GLU A 376 19.16 -7.75 33.32
N LYS A 377 20.48 -7.83 33.05
CA LYS A 377 21.48 -8.11 34.08
C LYS A 377 21.54 -6.99 35.12
N MET A 378 21.60 -5.72 34.69
CA MET A 378 21.69 -4.56 35.60
C MET A 378 20.52 -4.52 36.61
N VAL A 379 19.30 -4.79 36.14
CA VAL A 379 18.10 -4.77 36.99
C VAL A 379 17.85 -6.10 37.73
N LYS A 380 18.67 -7.14 37.51
CA LYS A 380 18.40 -8.50 38.01
C LYS A 380 18.20 -8.54 39.53
N THR A 381 18.95 -7.74 40.28
CA THR A 381 18.87 -7.62 41.75
C THR A 381 17.92 -6.52 42.24
N MET A 382 17.39 -5.67 41.36
CA MET A 382 16.48 -4.57 41.73
C MET A 382 15.07 -5.07 42.03
N GLY A 383 14.42 -4.44 43.02
CA GLY A 383 13.03 -4.71 43.38
C GLY A 383 12.04 -4.28 42.30
N LEU A 384 10.83 -4.85 42.33
CA LEU A 384 9.82 -4.65 41.29
C LEU A 384 9.44 -3.16 41.11
N ALA A 385 9.38 -2.42 42.23
CA ALA A 385 9.10 -0.99 42.24
C ALA A 385 10.24 -0.18 41.58
N ASP A 386 11.49 -0.50 41.91
CA ASP A 386 12.68 0.19 41.37
C ASP A 386 12.83 -0.06 39.86
N ARG A 387 12.54 -1.28 39.41
CA ARG A 387 12.48 -1.66 38.00
C ARG A 387 11.46 -0.81 37.24
N GLN A 388 10.24 -0.70 37.76
CA GLN A 388 9.20 0.11 37.14
C GLN A 388 9.55 1.61 37.16
N ALA A 389 10.16 2.11 38.25
CA ALA A 389 10.58 3.51 38.36
C ALA A 389 11.68 3.88 37.34
N GLU A 390 12.69 3.02 37.16
CA GLU A 390 13.72 3.21 36.13
C GLU A 390 13.12 3.07 34.72
N ALA A 391 12.23 2.11 34.49
CA ALA A 391 11.57 1.94 33.20
C ALA A 391 10.69 3.13 32.80
N GLU A 392 9.90 3.66 33.74
CA GLU A 392 9.09 4.87 33.57
C GLU A 392 9.95 6.10 33.26
N LYS A 393 11.03 6.30 34.01
CA LYS A 393 12.05 7.33 33.77
C LYS A 393 12.66 7.22 32.37
N ARG A 394 13.01 6.01 31.92
CA ARG A 394 13.57 5.76 30.57
C ARG A 394 12.54 5.98 29.47
N LYS A 395 11.28 5.59 29.68
CA LYS A 395 10.16 5.93 28.78
C LYS A 395 9.94 7.44 28.70
N SER A 396 10.05 8.18 29.80
CA SER A 396 9.95 9.65 29.78
C SER A 396 11.08 10.26 28.94
N GLN A 397 12.34 9.87 29.20
CA GLN A 397 13.48 10.31 28.38
C GLN A 397 13.32 9.93 26.90
N GLY A 398 12.78 8.74 26.61
CA GLY A 398 12.49 8.29 25.24
C GLY A 398 11.41 9.13 24.56
N ASN A 399 10.35 9.51 25.29
CA ASN A 399 9.32 10.43 24.80
C ASN A 399 9.91 11.81 24.49
N ASP A 400 10.82 12.32 25.30
CA ASP A 400 11.45 13.62 25.08
C ASP A 400 12.43 13.59 23.90
N ALA A 401 13.18 12.50 23.72
CA ALA A 401 13.95 12.25 22.50
C ALA A 401 13.06 12.16 21.24
N LEU A 402 11.90 11.49 21.34
CA LEU A 402 10.92 11.33 20.25
C LEU A 402 10.22 12.66 19.87
N LYS A 403 10.08 13.60 20.81
CA LYS A 403 9.67 15.00 20.58
C LYS A 403 10.79 15.82 19.93
N ALA A 404 12.02 15.67 20.42
CA ALA A 404 13.20 16.38 19.91
C ALA A 404 13.68 15.88 18.53
N GLY A 405 13.20 14.72 18.07
CA GLY A 405 13.57 14.14 16.77
C GLY A 405 14.81 13.22 16.80
N ASP A 406 15.40 12.96 17.97
CA ASP A 406 16.46 11.96 18.13
C ASP A 406 15.84 10.55 18.22
N LEU A 407 15.38 10.06 17.07
CA LEU A 407 14.65 8.79 16.94
C LEU A 407 15.51 7.60 17.38
N SER A 408 16.81 7.62 17.10
CA SER A 408 17.74 6.56 17.51
C SER A 408 17.94 6.52 19.03
N LEU A 409 18.04 7.68 19.70
CA LEU A 409 18.04 7.75 21.17
C LEU A 409 16.69 7.30 21.75
N ALA A 410 15.56 7.68 21.14
CA ALA A 410 14.25 7.22 21.57
C ALA A 410 14.15 5.68 21.52
N ILE A 411 14.59 5.05 20.42
CA ILE A 411 14.64 3.59 20.27
C ILE A 411 15.52 2.94 21.33
N ALA A 412 16.70 3.50 21.61
CA ALA A 412 17.58 3.01 22.68
C ALA A 412 16.90 3.10 24.06
N LEU A 413 16.30 4.24 24.40
CA LEU A 413 15.67 4.47 25.71
C LEU A 413 14.40 3.64 25.92
N TYR A 414 13.57 3.45 24.90
CA TYR A 414 12.45 2.52 24.98
C TYR A 414 12.91 1.06 25.07
N THR A 415 14.02 0.69 24.43
CA THR A 415 14.60 -0.66 24.57
C THR A 415 15.05 -0.93 26.01
N VAL A 416 15.69 0.06 26.66
CA VAL A 416 16.01 -0.02 28.10
C VAL A 416 14.73 -0.09 28.95
N ALA A 417 13.71 0.72 28.65
CA ALA A 417 12.45 0.70 29.39
C ALA A 417 11.72 -0.66 29.31
N ILE A 418 11.70 -1.29 28.13
CA ILE A 418 11.14 -2.64 27.93
C ILE A 418 11.96 -3.66 28.74
N ALA A 419 13.28 -3.69 28.54
CA ALA A 419 14.18 -4.66 29.17
C ALA A 419 14.19 -4.58 30.71
N ALA A 420 13.99 -3.40 31.29
CA ALA A 420 13.93 -3.21 32.74
C ALA A 420 12.73 -3.94 33.41
N ILE A 421 11.63 -4.17 32.69
CA ILE A 421 10.42 -4.84 33.23
C ILE A 421 10.05 -6.15 32.55
N ARG A 422 10.54 -6.43 31.33
CA ARG A 422 10.18 -7.63 30.54
C ARG A 422 10.31 -8.95 31.33
N PRO A 423 11.40 -9.21 32.10
CA PRO A 423 11.53 -10.44 32.90
C PRO A 423 10.58 -10.54 34.10
N ALA A 424 9.80 -9.49 34.39
CA ALA A 424 8.82 -9.45 35.48
C ALA A 424 7.38 -9.22 34.97
N CYS A 425 7.16 -9.19 33.65
CA CYS A 425 5.83 -9.00 33.09
C CYS A 425 4.86 -10.13 33.47
N ASP A 426 5.32 -11.37 33.59
CA ASP A 426 4.44 -12.52 33.89
C ASP A 426 3.96 -12.60 35.35
N THR A 427 4.62 -11.92 36.27
CA THR A 427 4.18 -11.84 37.68
C THR A 427 3.24 -10.66 37.97
N ALA A 428 3.10 -9.69 37.04
CA ALA A 428 2.39 -8.44 37.31
C ALA A 428 1.69 -7.85 36.06
N SER A 429 0.35 -7.85 36.06
CA SER A 429 -0.48 -7.41 34.91
C SER A 429 -0.25 -5.94 34.49
N ASN A 430 -0.01 -5.05 35.45
CA ASN A 430 0.35 -3.66 35.20
C ASN A 430 1.69 -3.51 34.45
N LEU A 431 2.62 -4.45 34.61
CA LEU A 431 3.87 -4.48 33.85
C LEU A 431 3.66 -4.99 32.42
N LYS A 432 2.71 -5.91 32.16
CA LYS A 432 2.29 -6.26 30.79
C LYS A 432 1.74 -5.04 30.05
N GLN A 433 0.88 -4.27 30.72
CA GLN A 433 0.35 -3.02 30.17
C GLN A 433 1.45 -1.97 29.93
N SER A 434 2.38 -1.79 30.87
CA SER A 434 3.52 -0.87 30.72
C SER A 434 4.43 -1.27 29.55
N ALA A 435 4.76 -2.57 29.44
CA ALA A 435 5.57 -3.09 28.34
C ALA A 435 4.88 -2.92 26.97
N ALA A 436 3.57 -3.13 26.88
CA ALA A 436 2.79 -2.84 25.66
C ALA A 436 2.92 -1.36 25.24
N VAL A 437 2.80 -0.43 26.20
CA VAL A 437 2.97 1.01 25.96
C VAL A 437 4.39 1.33 25.48
N TYR A 438 5.42 0.73 26.07
CA TYR A 438 6.80 0.98 25.68
C TYR A 438 7.11 0.45 24.27
N SER A 439 6.64 -0.76 23.93
CA SER A 439 6.76 -1.32 22.57
C SER A 439 6.01 -0.47 21.54
N SER A 440 4.78 -0.03 21.82
CA SER A 440 4.02 0.86 20.93
C SER A 440 4.68 2.23 20.71
N ASN A 441 5.40 2.75 21.71
CA ASN A 441 6.21 3.97 21.57
C ASN A 441 7.49 3.72 20.75
N ARG A 442 8.14 2.56 20.90
CA ARG A 442 9.32 2.18 20.10
C ARG A 442 8.93 1.91 18.64
N SER A 443 7.80 1.25 18.40
CA SER A 443 7.14 1.14 17.10
C SER A 443 6.94 2.51 16.45
N ALA A 444 6.44 3.51 17.19
CA ALA A 444 6.28 4.87 16.69
C ALA A 444 7.60 5.53 16.23
N ALA A 445 8.72 5.22 16.90
CA ALA A 445 10.04 5.72 16.53
C ALA A 445 10.58 5.01 15.27
N PHE A 446 10.40 3.69 15.16
CA PHE A 446 10.74 2.94 13.95
C PHE A 446 9.89 3.37 12.74
N ALA A 447 8.59 3.62 12.92
CA ALA A 447 7.69 4.16 11.90
C ALA A 447 8.18 5.51 11.37
N LYS A 448 8.62 6.43 12.25
CA LYS A 448 9.21 7.71 11.83
C LYS A 448 10.52 7.55 11.05
N LEU A 449 11.28 6.49 11.27
CA LEU A 449 12.46 6.12 10.46
C LEU A 449 12.10 5.32 9.18
N LYS A 450 10.82 5.04 8.92
CA LYS A 450 10.33 4.13 7.85
C LYS A 450 10.84 2.68 7.97
N HIS A 451 11.33 2.28 9.15
CA HIS A 451 11.79 0.92 9.42
C HIS A 451 10.59 0.03 9.78
N TRP A 452 9.73 -0.20 8.79
CA TRP A 452 8.38 -0.75 8.97
C TRP A 452 8.36 -2.17 9.54
N GLN A 453 9.38 -2.99 9.31
CA GLN A 453 9.45 -4.34 9.86
C GLN A 453 9.61 -4.33 11.39
N PHE A 454 10.54 -3.51 11.91
CA PHE A 454 10.70 -3.27 13.34
C PHE A 454 9.46 -2.61 13.95
N SER A 455 8.88 -1.63 13.23
CA SER A 455 7.64 -0.98 13.64
C SER A 455 6.48 -1.97 13.79
N TYR A 456 6.35 -2.92 12.85
CA TYR A 456 5.30 -3.94 12.88
C TYR A 456 5.55 -4.97 14.00
N GLY A 457 6.78 -5.45 14.17
CA GLY A 457 7.14 -6.38 15.26
C GLY A 457 6.83 -5.80 16.65
N ASP A 458 7.21 -4.55 16.90
CA ASP A 458 6.90 -3.87 18.17
C ASP A 458 5.38 -3.61 18.36
N ALA A 459 4.65 -3.38 17.27
CA ALA A 459 3.19 -3.21 17.34
C ALA A 459 2.48 -4.54 17.64
N GLN A 460 2.90 -5.63 16.99
CA GLN A 460 2.39 -6.99 17.25
C GLN A 460 2.70 -7.44 18.69
N GLU A 461 3.90 -7.14 19.21
CA GLU A 461 4.22 -7.39 20.62
C GLU A 461 3.37 -6.55 21.58
N ALA A 462 3.07 -5.29 21.23
CA ALA A 462 2.16 -4.45 22.01
C ALA A 462 0.71 -4.99 21.99
N ILE A 463 0.23 -5.53 20.86
CA ILE A 463 -1.06 -6.22 20.76
C ILE A 463 -1.05 -7.49 21.60
N ARG A 464 -0.01 -8.34 21.51
CA ARG A 464 0.11 -9.58 22.29
C ARG A 464 0.09 -9.34 23.80
N LEU A 465 0.72 -8.24 24.25
CA LEU A 465 0.77 -7.85 25.65
C LEU A 465 -0.52 -7.15 26.15
N ASN A 466 -1.27 -6.49 25.27
CA ASN A 466 -2.54 -5.83 25.62
C ASN A 466 -3.53 -5.79 24.43
N PRO A 467 -4.25 -6.90 24.14
CA PRO A 467 -5.02 -7.05 22.90
C PRO A 467 -6.17 -6.05 22.72
N SER A 468 -6.73 -5.51 23.82
CA SER A 468 -7.83 -4.55 23.79
C SER A 468 -7.39 -3.09 23.64
N TRP A 469 -6.07 -2.81 23.58
CA TRP A 469 -5.55 -1.45 23.50
C TRP A 469 -5.41 -0.97 22.05
N TYR A 470 -6.40 -0.19 21.61
CA TYR A 470 -6.52 0.28 20.22
C TYR A 470 -5.24 0.90 19.63
N LYS A 471 -4.44 1.63 20.42
CA LYS A 471 -3.23 2.29 19.90
C LYS A 471 -2.16 1.30 19.43
N ALA A 472 -2.12 0.08 19.95
CA ALA A 472 -1.24 -0.97 19.43
C ALA A 472 -1.69 -1.42 18.02
N HIS A 473 -3.00 -1.53 17.80
CA HIS A 473 -3.59 -1.81 16.49
C HIS A 473 -3.38 -0.65 15.50
N LEU A 474 -3.49 0.61 15.93
CA LEU A 474 -3.12 1.77 15.10
C LEU A 474 -1.65 1.72 14.64
N ARG A 475 -0.72 1.35 15.55
CA ARG A 475 0.70 1.16 15.17
C ARG A 475 0.90 0.02 14.18
N SER A 476 0.18 -1.09 14.35
CA SER A 476 0.21 -2.20 13.42
C SER A 476 -0.30 -1.78 12.04
N ALA A 477 -1.48 -1.15 11.98
CA ALA A 477 -2.08 -0.65 10.75
C ALA A 477 -1.17 0.37 10.02
N CYS A 478 -0.57 1.29 10.76
CA CYS A 478 0.39 2.28 10.24
C CYS A 478 1.64 1.60 9.65
N ALA A 479 2.20 0.59 10.33
CA ALA A 479 3.36 -0.16 9.84
C ALA A 479 3.02 -1.00 8.59
N VAL A 480 1.88 -1.68 8.59
CA VAL A 480 1.34 -2.47 7.46
C VAL A 480 1.09 -1.58 6.24
N LEU A 481 0.56 -0.36 6.44
CA LEU A 481 0.39 0.63 5.37
C LEU A 481 1.75 1.10 4.83
N GLY A 482 2.73 1.33 5.70
CA GLY A 482 4.10 1.68 5.31
C GLY A 482 4.80 0.60 4.47
N GLN A 483 4.43 -0.68 4.66
CA GLN A 483 4.84 -1.81 3.83
C GLN A 483 4.04 -1.95 2.52
N GLY A 484 3.13 -1.01 2.18
CA GLY A 484 2.30 -1.05 0.97
C GLY A 484 1.04 -1.93 1.07
N HIS A 485 0.79 -2.58 2.21
CA HIS A 485 -0.32 -3.53 2.38
C HIS A 485 -1.66 -2.82 2.73
N ALA A 486 -2.08 -1.87 1.88
CA ALA A 486 -3.21 -0.98 2.14
C ALA A 486 -4.53 -1.69 2.52
N GLU A 487 -4.86 -2.79 1.83
CA GLU A 487 -6.06 -3.61 2.11
C GLU A 487 -6.07 -4.20 3.53
N HIS A 488 -4.91 -4.66 4.01
CA HIS A 488 -4.75 -5.20 5.36
C HIS A 488 -4.77 -4.06 6.38
N ALA A 489 -4.03 -2.98 6.13
CA ALA A 489 -3.98 -1.82 7.01
C ALA A 489 -5.36 -1.21 7.26
N TYR A 490 -6.21 -1.09 6.23
CA TYR A 490 -7.59 -0.60 6.37
C TYR A 490 -8.39 -1.45 7.37
N ARG A 491 -8.32 -2.78 7.25
CA ARG A 491 -8.98 -3.70 8.19
C ARG A 491 -8.40 -3.65 9.61
N THR A 492 -7.08 -3.50 9.75
CA THR A 492 -6.45 -3.32 11.08
C THR A 492 -6.87 -1.99 11.73
N TYR A 493 -7.09 -0.93 10.93
CA TYR A 493 -7.70 0.31 11.42
C TYR A 493 -9.17 0.10 11.85
N LEU A 494 -9.98 -0.67 11.11
CA LEU A 494 -11.34 -1.02 11.54
C LEU A 494 -11.35 -1.84 12.85
N GLN A 495 -10.42 -2.77 13.03
CA GLN A 495 -10.22 -3.49 14.29
C GLN A 495 -9.83 -2.54 15.45
N ALA A 496 -9.01 -1.52 15.18
CA ALA A 496 -8.71 -0.48 16.16
C ALA A 496 -9.95 0.39 16.48
N ALA A 497 -10.85 0.61 15.52
CA ALA A 497 -12.06 1.41 15.68
C ALA A 497 -13.12 0.75 16.59
N ASP A 498 -13.19 -0.58 16.58
CA ASP A 498 -14.05 -1.39 17.48
C ASP A 498 -13.65 -1.33 18.96
N LEU A 499 -12.38 -1.01 19.24
CA LEU A 499 -11.82 -1.07 20.59
C LEU A 499 -12.13 0.19 21.42
N PRO A 500 -12.22 0.10 22.76
CA PRO A 500 -12.63 1.23 23.61
C PRO A 500 -11.79 2.49 23.39
N ASN A 501 -12.48 3.59 23.05
CA ASN A 501 -11.91 4.90 22.67
C ASN A 501 -11.12 4.94 21.35
N GLY A 502 -11.08 3.85 20.58
CA GLY A 502 -10.27 3.77 19.35
C GLY A 502 -10.87 4.45 18.13
N TYR A 503 -12.20 4.47 18.02
CA TYR A 503 -12.94 4.97 16.85
C TYR A 503 -12.44 6.29 16.26
N GLN A 504 -12.25 7.34 17.06
CA GLN A 504 -11.88 8.67 16.55
C GLN A 504 -10.45 8.72 15.97
N GLU A 505 -9.49 8.06 16.60
CA GLU A 505 -8.12 8.00 16.08
C GLU A 505 -8.02 7.04 14.88
N ALA A 506 -8.71 5.91 14.95
CA ALA A 506 -8.76 4.91 13.88
C ALA A 506 -9.37 5.46 12.58
N MET A 507 -10.56 6.07 12.65
CA MET A 507 -11.22 6.62 11.46
C MET A 507 -10.49 7.82 10.85
N LYS A 508 -9.65 8.52 11.63
CA LYS A 508 -8.79 9.58 11.13
C LYS A 508 -7.59 9.01 10.35
N GLU A 509 -6.93 7.98 10.85
CA GLU A 509 -5.76 7.40 10.18
C GLU A 509 -6.15 6.45 9.02
N CYS A 510 -7.30 5.77 9.09
CA CYS A 510 -7.74 4.81 8.05
C CYS A 510 -7.93 5.45 6.68
N HIS A 511 -8.18 6.77 6.61
CA HIS A 511 -8.35 7.53 5.37
C HIS A 511 -7.12 7.39 4.44
N HIS A 512 -5.91 7.32 4.98
CA HIS A 512 -4.70 7.09 4.17
C HIS A 512 -4.63 5.67 3.60
N ALA A 513 -5.09 4.66 4.35
CA ALA A 513 -5.16 3.29 3.86
C ALA A 513 -6.25 3.15 2.79
N LEU A 514 -7.42 3.77 3.01
CA LEU A 514 -8.54 3.81 2.06
C LEU A 514 -8.09 4.29 0.68
N TRP A 515 -7.57 5.51 0.55
CA TRP A 515 -7.11 6.08 -0.72
C TRP A 515 -5.75 5.55 -1.21
N ALA A 516 -5.20 4.52 -0.57
CA ALA A 516 -4.09 3.72 -1.10
C ALA A 516 -4.58 2.43 -1.81
N ILE A 517 -5.75 1.89 -1.44
CA ILE A 517 -6.29 0.66 -2.06
C ILE A 517 -6.53 0.81 -3.59
N PRO A 518 -7.16 1.89 -4.12
CA PRO A 518 -7.40 2.05 -5.57
C PRO A 518 -6.15 2.03 -6.45
N ARG A 519 -4.96 2.26 -5.87
CA ARG A 519 -3.69 2.30 -6.61
C ARG A 519 -3.25 0.92 -7.09
N LEU A 520 -3.74 -0.13 -6.41
CA LEU A 520 -3.40 -1.55 -6.62
C LEU A 520 -1.92 -1.87 -6.36
N GLU A 521 -1.25 -1.08 -5.53
CA GLU A 521 0.17 -1.23 -5.14
C GLU A 521 0.40 -2.38 -4.13
N SER A 522 -0.66 -2.92 -3.52
CA SER A 522 -0.60 -4.01 -2.55
C SER A 522 -0.11 -5.33 -3.20
N PRO A 523 0.68 -6.17 -2.51
CA PRO A 523 1.06 -7.49 -3.03
C PRO A 523 -0.12 -8.42 -3.34
N LEU A 524 -1.27 -8.24 -2.67
CA LEU A 524 -2.50 -8.96 -3.00
C LEU A 524 -3.11 -8.44 -4.32
N ALA A 525 -3.19 -7.12 -4.49
CA ALA A 525 -3.66 -6.50 -5.72
C ALA A 525 -2.76 -6.86 -6.92
N GLN A 526 -1.44 -6.80 -6.76
CA GLN A 526 -0.47 -7.22 -7.77
C GLN A 526 -0.61 -8.71 -8.12
N LYS A 527 -0.80 -9.60 -7.13
CA LYS A 527 -1.12 -11.01 -7.39
C LYS A 527 -2.38 -11.19 -8.25
N ARG A 528 -3.41 -10.35 -8.07
CA ARG A 528 -4.62 -10.40 -8.89
C ARG A 528 -4.38 -9.87 -10.30
N LEU A 529 -3.63 -8.77 -10.45
CA LEU A 529 -3.27 -8.17 -11.74
C LEU A 529 -2.37 -9.08 -12.60
N ASN A 530 -1.50 -9.88 -11.98
CA ASN A 530 -0.65 -10.85 -12.69
C ASN A 530 -1.46 -11.92 -13.46
N ARG A 531 -2.75 -12.10 -13.18
CA ARG A 531 -3.67 -12.97 -13.95
C ARG A 531 -4.09 -12.38 -15.31
N PHE A 532 -3.76 -11.11 -15.58
CA PHE A 532 -4.11 -10.42 -16.82
C PHE A 532 -3.62 -11.19 -18.05
N ASP A 533 -2.40 -11.74 -17.98
CA ASP A 533 -1.72 -12.38 -19.12
C ASP A 533 -2.17 -13.84 -19.38
N GLU A 534 -3.00 -14.46 -18.51
CA GLU A 534 -3.34 -15.90 -18.58
C GLU A 534 -4.00 -16.36 -19.88
N GLY A 535 -4.67 -15.46 -20.61
CA GLY A 535 -5.34 -15.77 -21.87
C GLY A 535 -4.53 -15.44 -23.13
N LYS A 536 -3.41 -14.70 -23.04
CA LYS A 536 -2.74 -14.11 -24.22
C LYS A 536 -2.26 -15.13 -25.27
N ASN A 537 -1.94 -16.35 -24.83
CA ASN A 537 -1.49 -17.45 -25.70
C ASN A 537 -2.65 -18.32 -26.23
N ARG A 538 -3.91 -18.02 -25.90
CA ARG A 538 -5.08 -18.75 -26.42
C ARG A 538 -5.55 -18.10 -27.72
N PRO A 539 -5.70 -18.82 -28.85
CA PRO A 539 -6.13 -18.22 -30.11
C PRO A 539 -7.45 -17.44 -29.96
N LYS A 540 -7.58 -16.32 -30.66
CA LYS A 540 -8.85 -15.58 -30.76
C LYS A 540 -9.96 -16.51 -31.26
N GLY A 541 -11.10 -16.50 -30.60
CA GLY A 541 -12.23 -17.39 -30.88
C GLY A 541 -12.15 -18.80 -30.29
N SER A 542 -11.10 -19.15 -29.53
CA SER A 542 -10.97 -20.47 -28.90
C SER A 542 -11.93 -20.74 -27.72
N CYS A 543 -12.71 -19.75 -27.30
CA CYS A 543 -13.86 -19.91 -26.41
C CYS A 543 -14.90 -18.81 -26.64
N ARG A 544 -16.16 -19.09 -26.29
CA ARG A 544 -17.26 -18.12 -26.29
C ARG A 544 -17.17 -17.23 -25.06
N ILE A 545 -17.69 -16.00 -25.16
CA ILE A 545 -17.90 -15.11 -24.01
C ILE A 545 -19.40 -14.79 -23.91
N PHE A 546 -19.92 -14.96 -22.70
CA PHE A 546 -21.32 -14.77 -22.33
C PHE A 546 -21.46 -13.67 -21.27
N ALA A 547 -22.64 -13.07 -21.17
CA ALA A 547 -22.96 -12.00 -20.24
C ALA A 547 -24.33 -12.18 -19.59
N ILE A 548 -24.46 -11.71 -18.35
CA ILE A 548 -25.70 -11.58 -17.58
C ILE A 548 -25.57 -10.45 -16.55
N SER A 549 -26.68 -9.84 -16.13
CA SER A 549 -26.77 -8.88 -15.03
C SER A 549 -27.92 -9.23 -14.08
N ASP A 550 -27.97 -8.57 -12.92
CA ASP A 550 -29.15 -8.48 -12.05
C ASP A 550 -29.80 -9.85 -11.78
N VAL A 551 -28.96 -10.77 -11.31
CA VAL A 551 -29.27 -12.19 -11.15
C VAL A 551 -30.09 -12.45 -9.89
N HIS A 552 -29.77 -11.79 -8.77
CA HIS A 552 -30.41 -11.96 -7.46
C HIS A 552 -30.64 -13.44 -7.07
N ILE A 553 -29.55 -14.20 -6.90
CA ILE A 553 -29.53 -15.64 -6.62
C ILE A 553 -30.24 -16.04 -5.30
N ASP A 554 -30.54 -15.07 -4.44
CA ASP A 554 -31.32 -15.17 -3.20
C ASP A 554 -32.82 -14.90 -3.38
N HIS A 555 -33.28 -14.41 -4.53
CA HIS A 555 -34.68 -14.05 -4.80
C HIS A 555 -35.57 -15.26 -5.13
N GLY A 556 -35.66 -16.18 -4.16
CA GLY A 556 -36.50 -17.37 -4.21
C GLY A 556 -35.83 -18.59 -4.86
N SER A 557 -36.44 -19.76 -4.65
CA SER A 557 -35.89 -21.05 -5.09
C SER A 557 -35.80 -21.21 -6.61
N VAL A 558 -36.55 -20.43 -7.39
CA VAL A 558 -36.61 -20.55 -8.86
C VAL A 558 -35.34 -20.01 -9.53
N VAL A 559 -34.84 -18.84 -9.09
CA VAL A 559 -33.59 -18.24 -9.61
C VAL A 559 -32.39 -19.13 -9.27
N LEU A 560 -32.33 -19.57 -8.02
CA LEU A 560 -31.34 -20.53 -7.56
C LEU A 560 -31.39 -21.85 -8.36
N GLY A 561 -32.59 -22.39 -8.56
CA GLY A 561 -32.81 -23.61 -9.34
C GLY A 561 -32.41 -23.45 -10.82
N TRP A 562 -32.66 -22.28 -11.43
CA TRP A 562 -32.15 -21.96 -12.76
C TRP A 562 -30.62 -22.05 -12.81
N ALA A 563 -29.92 -21.43 -11.86
CA ALA A 563 -28.45 -21.42 -11.84
C ALA A 563 -27.86 -22.82 -11.60
N GLU A 564 -28.45 -23.60 -10.71
CA GLU A 564 -28.00 -24.97 -10.42
C GLU A 564 -28.21 -25.90 -11.62
N ASN A 565 -29.28 -25.68 -12.41
CA ASN A 565 -29.61 -26.44 -13.63
C ASN A 565 -28.87 -26.02 -14.91
N ILE A 566 -28.05 -24.95 -14.91
CA ILE A 566 -27.15 -24.63 -16.04
C ILE A 566 -26.31 -25.87 -16.39
N SER A 567 -26.05 -26.13 -17.67
CA SER A 567 -25.28 -27.30 -18.10
C SER A 567 -23.91 -27.41 -17.39
N ASP A 568 -23.66 -28.56 -16.74
CA ASP A 568 -22.40 -28.88 -16.07
C ASP A 568 -21.26 -29.21 -17.06
N THR A 569 -21.51 -29.21 -18.38
CA THR A 569 -20.53 -29.56 -19.43
C THR A 569 -20.42 -28.51 -20.54
N GLU A 570 -21.52 -27.91 -20.98
CA GLU A 570 -21.55 -27.07 -22.20
C GLU A 570 -20.62 -25.86 -22.13
N PHE A 571 -20.61 -25.16 -20.99
CA PHE A 571 -19.90 -23.89 -20.83
C PHE A 571 -18.47 -24.04 -20.27
N LYS A 572 -17.97 -25.27 -20.14
CA LYS A 572 -16.71 -25.58 -19.43
C LYS A 572 -15.45 -24.94 -20.02
N ASN A 573 -15.48 -24.54 -21.29
CA ASN A 573 -14.40 -23.82 -21.97
C ASN A 573 -14.62 -22.29 -22.02
N ASP A 574 -15.84 -21.84 -21.73
CA ASP A 574 -16.31 -20.48 -22.01
C ASP A 574 -16.19 -19.55 -20.80
N ILE A 575 -16.44 -18.26 -21.04
CA ILE A 575 -16.30 -17.20 -20.03
C ILE A 575 -17.66 -16.56 -19.78
N LEU A 576 -17.99 -16.33 -18.50
CA LEU A 576 -19.15 -15.54 -18.10
C LEU A 576 -18.71 -14.17 -17.55
N ILE A 577 -19.44 -13.13 -17.96
CA ILE A 577 -19.45 -11.79 -17.38
C ILE A 577 -20.72 -11.65 -16.51
N VAL A 578 -20.56 -11.17 -15.27
CA VAL A 578 -21.66 -10.86 -14.34
C VAL A 578 -21.60 -9.38 -13.99
N ALA A 579 -22.54 -8.61 -14.54
CA ALA A 579 -22.63 -7.15 -14.47
C ALA A 579 -23.42 -6.65 -13.25
N GLY A 580 -22.98 -7.11 -12.07
CA GLY A 580 -23.57 -6.73 -10.77
C GLY A 580 -24.85 -7.46 -10.39
N ASP A 581 -25.25 -7.18 -9.15
CA ASP A 581 -26.42 -7.70 -8.43
C ASP A 581 -26.64 -9.20 -8.56
N LEU A 582 -25.62 -9.92 -8.11
CA LEU A 582 -25.65 -11.37 -7.97
C LEU A 582 -26.44 -11.80 -6.72
N GLY A 583 -26.45 -11.03 -5.64
CA GLY A 583 -27.28 -11.29 -4.45
C GLY A 583 -26.99 -10.32 -3.30
N ASP A 584 -27.99 -10.00 -2.49
CA ASP A 584 -27.82 -8.95 -1.47
C ASP A 584 -26.94 -9.40 -0.28
N THR A 585 -26.96 -10.70 0.02
CA THR A 585 -26.11 -11.26 1.08
C THR A 585 -24.77 -11.76 0.53
N PHE A 586 -23.69 -11.56 1.30
CA PHE A 586 -22.37 -12.12 0.98
C PHE A 586 -22.38 -13.63 0.74
N ASN A 587 -23.26 -14.37 1.42
CA ASN A 587 -23.38 -15.83 1.24
C ASN A 587 -24.11 -16.19 -0.06
N ALA A 588 -25.06 -15.37 -0.51
CA ALA A 588 -25.70 -15.51 -1.82
C ALA A 588 -24.70 -15.24 -2.95
N ILE A 589 -23.99 -14.10 -2.93
CA ILE A 589 -22.91 -13.79 -3.89
C ILE A 589 -21.89 -14.94 -3.95
N LYS A 590 -21.46 -15.46 -2.79
CA LYS A 590 -20.57 -16.63 -2.70
C LYS A 590 -21.16 -17.85 -3.42
N ARG A 591 -22.43 -18.18 -3.18
CA ARG A 591 -23.12 -19.33 -3.79
C ARG A 591 -23.24 -19.15 -5.30
N GLY A 592 -23.67 -17.98 -5.78
CA GLY A 592 -23.77 -17.66 -7.20
C GLY A 592 -22.43 -17.79 -7.92
N LEU A 593 -21.35 -17.18 -7.40
CA LEU A 593 -20.02 -17.29 -7.98
C LEU A 593 -19.48 -18.72 -7.92
N MET A 594 -19.73 -19.49 -6.84
CA MET A 594 -19.36 -20.91 -6.78
C MET A 594 -20.09 -21.75 -7.84
N ILE A 595 -21.39 -21.52 -8.05
CA ILE A 595 -22.17 -22.20 -9.10
C ILE A 595 -21.61 -21.83 -10.47
N PHE A 596 -21.55 -20.54 -10.83
CA PHE A 596 -21.04 -20.11 -12.13
C PHE A 596 -19.61 -20.57 -12.38
N LYS A 597 -18.73 -20.54 -11.36
CA LYS A 597 -17.33 -21.01 -11.50
C LYS A 597 -17.21 -22.52 -11.67
N LYS A 598 -18.20 -23.30 -11.24
CA LYS A 598 -18.33 -24.73 -11.58
C LYS A 598 -18.72 -24.90 -13.06
N LYS A 599 -19.62 -24.07 -13.60
CA LYS A 599 -20.12 -24.19 -14.99
C LYS A 599 -19.11 -23.65 -16.03
N PHE A 600 -18.55 -22.46 -15.82
CA PHE A 600 -17.72 -21.70 -16.77
C PHE A 600 -16.20 -21.76 -16.47
N ARG A 601 -15.36 -21.66 -17.52
CA ARG A 601 -13.89 -21.67 -17.41
C ARG A 601 -13.36 -20.51 -16.58
N ARG A 602 -13.77 -19.28 -16.89
CA ARG A 602 -13.49 -18.04 -16.13
C ARG A 602 -14.82 -17.34 -15.84
N VAL A 603 -14.90 -16.63 -14.71
CA VAL A 603 -16.07 -15.83 -14.34
C VAL A 603 -15.59 -14.46 -13.90
N PHE A 604 -15.97 -13.44 -14.67
CA PHE A 604 -15.66 -12.04 -14.46
C PHE A 604 -16.86 -11.34 -13.81
N TYR A 605 -16.59 -10.50 -12.81
CA TYR A 605 -17.62 -9.97 -11.91
C TYR A 605 -17.28 -8.54 -11.47
N VAL A 606 -18.29 -7.67 -11.48
CA VAL A 606 -18.32 -6.38 -10.77
C VAL A 606 -19.50 -6.41 -9.80
N PRO A 607 -19.40 -5.79 -8.62
CA PRO A 607 -20.52 -5.74 -7.69
C PRO A 607 -21.55 -4.70 -8.13
N GLY A 608 -22.83 -5.04 -7.98
CA GLY A 608 -23.93 -4.06 -8.06
C GLY A 608 -24.25 -3.42 -6.71
N ASN A 609 -25.32 -2.63 -6.63
CA ASN A 609 -25.63 -1.92 -5.39
C ASN A 609 -26.21 -2.83 -4.29
N HIS A 610 -27.04 -3.83 -4.64
CA HIS A 610 -27.47 -4.86 -3.70
C HIS A 610 -26.27 -5.69 -3.22
N ASP A 611 -25.34 -6.02 -4.12
CA ASP A 611 -24.09 -6.71 -3.76
C ASP A 611 -23.24 -5.92 -2.74
N MET A 612 -23.41 -4.59 -2.63
CA MET A 612 -22.67 -3.72 -1.70
C MET A 612 -23.39 -3.42 -0.37
N TRP A 613 -24.66 -3.84 -0.22
CA TRP A 613 -25.47 -3.58 0.99
C TRP A 613 -24.94 -4.27 2.26
N ILE A 614 -24.92 -3.57 3.39
CA ILE A 614 -24.55 -4.09 4.71
C ILE A 614 -25.82 -4.40 5.51
N ARG A 615 -26.58 -5.41 5.07
CA ARG A 615 -27.68 -5.96 5.87
C ARG A 615 -27.16 -6.45 7.24
N PRO A 616 -27.97 -6.37 8.31
CA PRO A 616 -27.73 -7.12 9.54
C PRO A 616 -27.68 -8.63 9.27
N ASN A 617 -27.08 -9.42 10.17
CA ASN A 617 -27.19 -10.87 10.08
C ASN A 617 -28.63 -11.33 10.37
N THR A 618 -29.13 -12.34 9.65
CA THR A 618 -30.54 -12.79 9.75
C THR A 618 -30.94 -13.23 11.15
N ASP A 619 -30.00 -13.81 11.89
CA ASP A 619 -30.25 -14.45 13.18
C ASP A 619 -29.96 -13.50 14.36
N ASP A 620 -29.34 -12.34 14.09
CA ASP A 620 -29.03 -11.30 15.06
C ASP A 620 -28.88 -9.94 14.36
N SER A 621 -29.96 -9.16 14.40
CA SER A 621 -30.02 -7.84 13.75
C SER A 621 -29.12 -6.78 14.39
N THR A 622 -28.54 -7.05 15.56
CA THR A 622 -27.55 -6.16 16.21
C THR A 622 -26.14 -6.34 15.63
N LYS A 623 -25.83 -7.50 15.05
CA LYS A 623 -24.49 -7.85 14.55
C LYS A 623 -24.41 -7.73 13.02
N ARG A 624 -23.86 -6.62 12.54
CA ARG A 624 -23.43 -6.48 11.13
C ARG A 624 -22.10 -7.23 10.93
N LYS A 625 -22.02 -8.05 9.88
CA LYS A 625 -20.83 -8.85 9.53
C LYS A 625 -19.63 -7.99 9.06
N PHE A 626 -19.92 -6.87 8.39
CA PHE A 626 -18.94 -5.92 7.87
C PHE A 626 -19.17 -4.54 8.50
N LYS A 627 -18.11 -3.74 8.65
CA LYS A 627 -18.20 -2.41 9.28
C LYS A 627 -18.75 -1.35 8.34
N ASP A 628 -18.24 -1.36 7.12
CA ASP A 628 -18.58 -0.48 6.01
C ASP A 628 -18.59 -1.26 4.68
N SER A 629 -18.97 -0.60 3.59
CA SER A 629 -19.11 -1.26 2.29
C SER A 629 -17.74 -1.57 1.65
N ILE A 630 -16.66 -0.89 2.04
CA ILE A 630 -15.30 -1.20 1.57
C ILE A 630 -14.77 -2.47 2.24
N ASP A 631 -15.09 -2.73 3.51
CA ASP A 631 -14.80 -4.02 4.16
C ASP A 631 -15.56 -5.19 3.49
N LYS A 632 -16.83 -4.98 3.08
CA LYS A 632 -17.58 -5.95 2.25
C LYS A 632 -16.87 -6.18 0.90
N LEU A 633 -16.44 -5.12 0.20
CA LEU A 633 -15.70 -5.20 -1.06
C LEU A 633 -14.39 -6.00 -0.93
N LEU A 634 -13.57 -5.69 0.09
CA LEU A 634 -12.33 -6.41 0.37
C LEU A 634 -12.59 -7.89 0.69
N ALA A 635 -13.69 -8.20 1.36
CA ALA A 635 -14.09 -9.59 1.62
C ALA A 635 -14.56 -10.31 0.34
N MET A 636 -15.20 -9.59 -0.59
CA MET A 636 -15.64 -10.13 -1.87
C MET A 636 -14.45 -10.37 -2.81
N LEU A 637 -13.43 -9.51 -2.80
CA LEU A 637 -12.16 -9.72 -3.51
C LEU A 637 -11.44 -10.98 -2.99
N GLU A 638 -11.25 -11.07 -1.67
CA GLU A 638 -10.64 -12.24 -1.01
C GLU A 638 -11.43 -13.54 -1.24
N MET A 639 -12.75 -13.45 -1.35
CA MET A 639 -13.64 -14.56 -1.72
C MET A 639 -13.49 -14.94 -3.20
N CYS A 640 -13.41 -13.98 -4.11
CA CYS A 640 -13.16 -14.22 -5.54
C CYS A 640 -11.81 -14.89 -5.76
N ASP A 641 -10.76 -14.46 -5.04
CA ASP A 641 -9.43 -15.09 -5.05
C ASP A 641 -9.48 -16.56 -4.62
N LYS A 642 -10.34 -16.90 -3.66
CA LYS A 642 -10.54 -18.29 -3.16
C LYS A 642 -11.43 -19.15 -4.07
N ILE A 643 -12.36 -18.53 -4.80
CA ILE A 643 -13.23 -19.22 -5.77
C ILE A 643 -12.52 -19.40 -7.13
N GLY A 644 -11.61 -18.50 -7.49
CA GLY A 644 -11.09 -18.36 -8.85
C GLY A 644 -11.98 -17.49 -9.75
N ALA A 645 -12.80 -16.62 -9.16
CA ALA A 645 -13.53 -15.55 -9.86
C ALA A 645 -12.66 -14.28 -9.98
N GLU A 646 -13.05 -13.36 -10.84
CA GLU A 646 -12.17 -12.30 -11.33
C GLU A 646 -12.83 -10.91 -11.32
N MET A 647 -12.20 -9.97 -10.63
CA MET A 647 -12.62 -8.56 -10.52
C MET A 647 -11.52 -7.60 -11.04
N MET A 648 -10.64 -8.11 -11.92
CA MET A 648 -9.52 -7.41 -12.52
C MET A 648 -9.58 -7.56 -14.05
N PRO A 649 -9.01 -6.63 -14.83
CA PRO A 649 -8.92 -6.76 -16.28
C PRO A 649 -8.03 -7.94 -16.67
N ALA A 650 -8.32 -8.55 -17.81
CA ALA A 650 -7.48 -9.60 -18.38
C ALA A 650 -7.56 -9.66 -19.90
N GLU A 651 -6.46 -10.09 -20.51
CA GLU A 651 -6.47 -10.69 -21.84
C GLU A 651 -6.93 -12.16 -21.69
N VAL A 652 -8.09 -12.48 -22.26
CA VAL A 652 -8.77 -13.77 -22.03
C VAL A 652 -8.61 -14.77 -23.19
N MET A 653 -8.34 -14.21 -24.37
CA MET A 653 -7.78 -14.81 -25.58
C MET A 653 -6.83 -13.77 -26.20
N GLN A 654 -5.99 -14.18 -27.14
CA GLN A 654 -5.10 -13.31 -27.90
C GLN A 654 -5.86 -12.10 -28.47
N ASP A 655 -5.51 -10.91 -27.97
CA ASP A 655 -6.15 -9.62 -28.31
C ASP A 655 -7.66 -9.53 -28.04
N VAL A 656 -8.19 -10.30 -27.08
CA VAL A 656 -9.56 -10.14 -26.55
C VAL A 656 -9.47 -9.81 -25.07
N TYR A 657 -9.97 -8.64 -24.69
CA TYR A 657 -9.81 -8.05 -23.37
C TYR A 657 -11.14 -7.93 -22.65
N LEU A 658 -11.22 -8.44 -21.42
CA LEU A 658 -12.31 -8.14 -20.50
C LEU A 658 -11.85 -7.11 -19.47
N VAL A 659 -12.66 -6.07 -19.27
CA VAL A 659 -12.34 -4.95 -18.38
C VAL A 659 -13.51 -4.72 -17.41
N PRO A 660 -13.43 -5.24 -16.17
CA PRO A 660 -14.38 -4.94 -15.11
C PRO A 660 -14.23 -3.46 -14.72
N MET A 661 -15.31 -2.69 -14.85
CA MET A 661 -15.36 -1.27 -14.55
C MET A 661 -16.15 -1.07 -13.25
N LEU A 662 -15.43 -0.83 -12.15
CA LEU A 662 -16.07 -0.53 -10.87
C LEU A 662 -16.75 0.84 -10.95
N SER A 663 -17.92 0.95 -10.33
CA SER A 663 -18.78 2.13 -10.48
C SER A 663 -19.67 2.32 -9.26
N TRP A 664 -20.07 3.57 -9.04
CA TRP A 664 -21.16 3.96 -8.16
C TRP A 664 -21.86 5.17 -8.79
N TRP A 665 -23.08 5.48 -8.37
CA TRP A 665 -23.79 6.64 -8.91
C TRP A 665 -23.16 7.97 -8.47
N SER A 666 -23.43 9.02 -9.25
CA SER A 666 -23.00 10.39 -8.99
C SER A 666 -24.18 11.34 -9.02
N CYS A 667 -24.24 12.27 -8.07
CA CYS A 667 -25.30 13.29 -7.97
C CYS A 667 -25.37 14.23 -9.19
N THR A 668 -24.36 14.26 -10.05
CA THR A 668 -24.33 15.01 -11.31
C THR A 668 -24.81 14.19 -12.53
N PHE A 669 -25.28 12.96 -12.35
CA PHE A 669 -25.81 12.16 -13.46
C PHE A 669 -27.20 12.68 -13.88
N CYS A 670 -27.30 13.14 -15.13
CA CYS A 670 -28.46 13.81 -15.70
C CYS A 670 -28.88 15.10 -14.95
N GLU A 671 -28.12 16.18 -15.17
CA GLU A 671 -28.37 17.51 -14.58
C GLU A 671 -29.74 18.13 -14.94
N GLY A 672 -30.45 17.59 -15.94
CA GLY A 672 -31.75 18.08 -16.40
C GLY A 672 -32.96 17.66 -15.56
N ASP A 673 -32.80 16.75 -14.60
CA ASP A 673 -33.88 16.31 -13.70
C ASP A 673 -33.97 17.26 -12.46
N PRO A 674 -35.10 17.94 -12.21
CA PRO A 674 -35.21 18.92 -11.13
C PRO A 674 -35.46 18.33 -9.73
N VAL A 675 -35.68 17.02 -9.55
CA VAL A 675 -36.13 16.45 -8.26
C VAL A 675 -34.96 15.90 -7.41
N PRO A 676 -34.86 16.26 -6.11
CA PRO A 676 -33.98 15.62 -5.13
C PRO A 676 -34.71 15.23 -3.82
N ASP A 677 -36.01 14.92 -3.87
CA ASP A 677 -36.84 14.73 -2.67
C ASP A 677 -36.63 13.38 -1.95
N GLY A 678 -35.69 13.38 -1.01
CA GLY A 678 -35.76 12.61 0.25
C GLY A 678 -35.52 11.09 0.23
N VAL A 679 -35.55 10.42 -0.92
CA VAL A 679 -35.43 8.94 -0.97
C VAL A 679 -33.97 8.47 -0.86
N ARG A 680 -33.71 7.54 0.07
CA ARG A 680 -32.36 6.99 0.36
C ARG A 680 -32.17 5.61 -0.27
N TYR A 681 -31.91 5.60 -1.58
CA TYR A 681 -31.88 4.39 -2.41
C TYR A 681 -30.90 3.30 -1.95
N ASP A 682 -29.74 3.66 -1.38
CA ASP A 682 -28.77 2.69 -0.84
C ASP A 682 -28.58 2.79 0.68
N SER A 683 -29.67 2.99 1.44
CA SER A 683 -29.62 3.11 2.92
C SER A 683 -28.98 1.94 3.68
N PHE A 684 -28.70 0.81 3.01
CA PHE A 684 -27.97 -0.33 3.56
C PHE A 684 -26.45 -0.27 3.30
N CYS A 685 -25.98 0.49 2.32
CA CYS A 685 -24.55 0.78 2.14
C CYS A 685 -24.02 1.69 3.25
N LYS A 686 -22.70 1.71 3.44
CA LYS A 686 -22.01 2.72 4.24
C LYS A 686 -20.66 3.03 3.61
N TRP A 687 -20.51 4.24 3.09
CA TRP A 687 -19.27 4.68 2.44
C TRP A 687 -18.40 5.48 3.43
N PRO A 688 -17.17 5.04 3.75
CA PRO A 688 -16.26 5.77 4.65
C PRO A 688 -15.79 7.12 4.08
N MET A 689 -15.99 7.34 2.77
CA MET A 689 -15.77 8.58 2.03
C MET A 689 -17.05 9.42 1.80
N GLY A 690 -18.21 8.96 2.31
CA GLY A 690 -19.52 9.52 1.98
C GLY A 690 -20.03 9.13 0.59
N GLU A 691 -21.35 9.28 0.36
CA GLU A 691 -22.02 8.88 -0.90
C GLU A 691 -21.37 9.53 -2.14
N GLU A 692 -21.16 10.85 -2.14
CA GLU A 692 -20.53 11.60 -3.23
C GLU A 692 -19.04 11.28 -3.44
N GLY A 693 -18.41 10.57 -2.49
CA GLY A 693 -17.04 10.10 -2.59
C GLY A 693 -16.91 8.72 -3.26
N ALA A 694 -17.99 7.91 -3.24
CA ALA A 694 -17.94 6.50 -3.65
C ALA A 694 -17.59 6.33 -5.13
N HIS A 695 -18.24 7.07 -6.05
CA HIS A 695 -17.94 6.97 -7.48
C HIS A 695 -16.48 7.36 -7.78
N LYS A 696 -15.98 8.46 -7.17
CA LYS A 696 -14.59 8.94 -7.33
C LYS A 696 -13.57 7.91 -6.86
N TYR A 697 -13.89 7.17 -5.80
CA TYR A 697 -13.06 6.06 -5.31
C TYR A 697 -12.99 4.91 -6.32
N PHE A 698 -14.11 4.49 -6.92
CA PHE A 698 -14.13 3.39 -7.89
C PHE A 698 -13.47 3.77 -9.23
N LEU A 699 -13.65 5.00 -9.71
CA LEU A 699 -12.99 5.48 -10.93
C LEU A 699 -11.45 5.39 -10.82
N GLN A 700 -10.86 5.60 -9.64
CA GLN A 700 -9.41 5.45 -9.43
C GLN A 700 -8.90 3.99 -9.60
N TRP A 701 -9.73 2.97 -9.35
CA TRP A 701 -9.36 1.58 -9.66
C TRP A 701 -9.29 1.40 -11.18
N ASN A 702 -10.33 1.87 -11.87
CA ASN A 702 -10.43 1.79 -13.32
C ASN A 702 -9.28 2.51 -14.02
N ASP A 703 -8.75 3.61 -13.46
CA ASP A 703 -7.56 4.29 -14.01
C ASP A 703 -6.33 3.37 -14.11
N HIS A 704 -6.19 2.37 -13.22
CA HIS A 704 -5.16 1.34 -13.36
C HIS A 704 -5.47 0.40 -14.54
N PHE A 705 -6.74 -0.02 -14.67
CA PHE A 705 -7.20 -0.92 -15.72
C PHE A 705 -7.07 -0.28 -17.12
N VAL A 706 -7.52 0.96 -17.26
CA VAL A 706 -7.41 1.79 -18.48
C VAL A 706 -5.94 1.91 -18.90
N ARG A 707 -5.02 2.18 -17.97
CA ARG A 707 -3.58 2.25 -18.25
C ARG A 707 -3.01 0.91 -18.73
N ARG A 708 -3.32 -0.21 -18.07
CA ARG A 708 -2.81 -1.54 -18.48
C ARG A 708 -3.31 -1.96 -19.86
N ILE A 709 -4.56 -1.66 -20.20
CA ILE A 709 -5.13 -1.93 -21.54
C ILE A 709 -4.45 -1.07 -22.61
N LYS A 710 -4.39 0.26 -22.40
CA LYS A 710 -3.70 1.19 -23.32
C LYS A 710 -2.25 0.80 -23.57
N GLN A 711 -1.53 0.40 -22.50
CA GLN A 711 -0.14 -0.04 -22.61
C GLN A 711 0.00 -1.26 -23.52
N ASN A 712 -0.77 -2.34 -23.30
CA ASN A 712 -0.67 -3.56 -24.11
C ASN A 712 -1.09 -3.31 -25.58
N GLN A 713 -2.11 -2.48 -25.81
CA GLN A 713 -2.51 -2.05 -27.17
C GLN A 713 -1.39 -1.29 -27.89
N ALA A 714 -0.70 -0.38 -27.18
CA ALA A 714 0.43 0.39 -27.72
C ALA A 714 1.66 -0.50 -27.96
N GLU A 715 2.01 -1.39 -27.03
CA GLU A 715 3.09 -2.38 -27.15
C GLU A 715 2.90 -3.32 -28.35
N ARG A 716 1.66 -3.57 -28.78
CA ARG A 716 1.32 -4.37 -29.97
C ARG A 716 1.08 -3.57 -31.25
N GLY A 717 1.05 -2.24 -31.17
CA GLY A 717 0.71 -1.34 -32.28
C GLY A 717 -0.71 -1.54 -32.85
N ARG A 718 -1.64 -2.14 -32.10
CA ARG A 718 -3.02 -2.44 -32.57
C ARG A 718 -4.02 -2.64 -31.44
N THR A 719 -5.26 -2.24 -31.70
CA THR A 719 -6.41 -2.45 -30.82
C THR A 719 -6.96 -3.87 -30.96
N GLY A 720 -7.22 -4.54 -29.83
CA GLY A 720 -7.96 -5.80 -29.79
C GLY A 720 -9.45 -5.60 -29.51
N ASP A 721 -10.19 -6.72 -29.38
CA ASP A 721 -11.61 -6.72 -29.02
C ASP A 721 -11.73 -6.40 -27.51
N VAL A 722 -12.03 -5.16 -27.16
CA VAL A 722 -12.24 -4.74 -25.76
C VAL A 722 -13.72 -4.79 -25.40
N ILE A 723 -14.05 -5.58 -24.37
CA ILE A 723 -15.36 -5.60 -23.73
C ILE A 723 -15.20 -5.01 -22.32
N THR A 724 -15.84 -3.88 -22.08
CA THR A 724 -15.97 -3.30 -20.73
C THR A 724 -17.27 -3.74 -20.09
N PHE A 725 -17.34 -3.77 -18.76
CA PHE A 725 -18.62 -3.97 -18.09
C PHE A 725 -18.69 -3.35 -16.70
N SER A 726 -19.83 -2.74 -16.35
CA SER A 726 -20.12 -2.12 -15.05
C SER A 726 -21.38 -2.74 -14.42
N HIS A 727 -21.92 -2.11 -13.38
CA HIS A 727 -23.32 -2.29 -12.99
C HIS A 727 -24.12 -1.02 -13.28
N PHE A 728 -23.66 0.13 -12.75
CA PHE A 728 -24.28 1.44 -12.96
C PHE A 728 -24.10 1.96 -14.39
N LEU A 729 -25.06 2.77 -14.84
CA LEU A 729 -25.13 3.30 -16.20
C LEU A 729 -23.98 4.28 -16.47
N PRO A 730 -23.20 4.08 -17.54
CA PRO A 730 -22.12 5.01 -17.89
C PRO A 730 -22.62 6.33 -18.50
N THR A 731 -23.83 6.37 -19.06
CA THR A 731 -24.31 7.55 -19.82
C THR A 731 -25.82 7.75 -19.68
N SER A 732 -26.29 9.00 -19.66
CA SER A 732 -27.70 9.37 -19.44
C SER A 732 -28.61 9.13 -20.66
N ASP A 733 -28.05 8.75 -21.81
CA ASP A 733 -28.81 8.33 -22.99
C ASP A 733 -29.52 6.96 -22.77
N LEU A 734 -29.16 6.23 -21.71
CA LEU A 734 -29.66 4.91 -21.38
C LEU A 734 -30.91 4.98 -20.47
N PRO A 735 -32.01 4.26 -20.78
CA PRO A 735 -33.22 4.28 -19.98
C PRO A 735 -33.02 3.60 -18.62
N CYS A 736 -33.42 4.27 -17.53
CA CYS A 736 -33.14 3.82 -16.16
C CYS A 736 -34.06 2.69 -15.63
N GLY A 737 -35.04 2.22 -16.40
CA GLY A 737 -35.88 1.06 -16.04
C GLY A 737 -36.80 1.22 -14.82
N GLY A 738 -37.06 2.46 -14.39
CA GLY A 738 -37.78 2.75 -13.15
C GLY A 738 -36.86 3.00 -11.96
N ALA A 739 -35.55 2.74 -12.09
CA ALA A 739 -34.57 3.29 -11.17
C ALA A 739 -34.52 4.83 -11.28
N PRO A 740 -34.14 5.55 -10.21
CA PRO A 740 -34.15 7.01 -10.18
C PRO A 740 -32.94 7.52 -10.95
N VAL A 741 -33.15 8.47 -11.87
CA VAL A 741 -32.14 8.87 -12.85
C VAL A 741 -30.80 9.20 -12.19
N LYS A 742 -30.77 10.12 -11.21
CA LYS A 742 -29.55 10.54 -10.48
C LYS A 742 -28.86 9.44 -9.67
N ALA A 743 -29.57 8.37 -9.33
CA ALA A 743 -29.01 7.20 -8.64
C ALA A 743 -28.62 6.06 -9.59
N SER A 744 -28.87 6.20 -10.90
CA SER A 744 -28.70 5.12 -11.87
C SER A 744 -27.30 5.02 -12.48
N GLY A 745 -26.46 6.08 -12.41
CA GLY A 745 -25.26 6.15 -13.23
C GLY A 745 -24.18 7.17 -12.84
N CYS A 746 -23.10 7.18 -13.61
CA CYS A 746 -21.94 8.08 -13.45
C CYS A 746 -21.34 8.41 -14.83
N LEU A 747 -21.42 9.67 -15.26
CA LEU A 747 -21.00 10.09 -16.61
C LEU A 747 -19.49 9.95 -16.85
N GLN A 748 -18.68 10.12 -15.79
CA GLN A 748 -17.22 9.95 -15.84
C GLN A 748 -16.80 8.50 -16.16
N LEU A 749 -17.71 7.53 -16.01
CA LEU A 749 -17.49 6.14 -16.40
C LEU A 749 -17.41 5.98 -17.93
N GLU A 750 -18.22 6.75 -18.68
CA GLU A 750 -18.20 6.75 -20.14
C GLU A 750 -16.84 7.21 -20.68
N GLU A 751 -16.22 8.23 -20.08
CA GLU A 751 -14.88 8.70 -20.44
C GLU A 751 -13.84 7.57 -20.36
N GLN A 752 -13.88 6.75 -19.31
CA GLN A 752 -12.96 5.62 -19.14
C GLN A 752 -13.24 4.46 -20.10
N ILE A 753 -14.51 4.21 -20.45
CA ILE A 753 -14.94 3.22 -21.45
C ILE A 753 -14.46 3.62 -22.86
N GLN A 754 -14.69 4.87 -23.25
CA GLN A 754 -14.18 5.43 -24.50
C GLN A 754 -12.64 5.43 -24.51
N ALA A 755 -11.99 5.73 -23.39
CA ALA A 755 -10.53 5.76 -23.29
C ALA A 755 -9.85 4.42 -23.59
N VAL A 756 -10.44 3.26 -23.27
CA VAL A 756 -9.89 1.94 -23.66
C VAL A 756 -10.26 1.51 -25.08
N GLY A 757 -11.08 2.30 -25.78
CA GLY A 757 -11.57 1.98 -27.12
C GLY A 757 -12.51 0.78 -27.12
N ALA A 758 -13.43 0.67 -26.16
CA ALA A 758 -14.36 -0.45 -26.04
C ALA A 758 -15.59 -0.31 -26.95
N PRO A 759 -15.71 -1.04 -28.08
CA PRO A 759 -16.92 -1.05 -28.90
C PRO A 759 -18.15 -1.69 -28.23
N LEU A 760 -17.96 -2.45 -27.15
CA LEU A 760 -19.03 -3.09 -26.37
C LEU A 760 -18.88 -2.81 -24.88
N HIS A 761 -20.00 -2.43 -24.26
CA HIS A 761 -20.14 -2.26 -22.82
C HIS A 761 -21.36 -3.04 -22.29
N ILE A 762 -21.17 -3.83 -21.24
CA ILE A 762 -22.25 -4.55 -20.54
C ILE A 762 -22.52 -3.90 -19.18
N PHE A 763 -23.78 -3.70 -18.81
CA PHE A 763 -24.16 -3.11 -17.52
C PHE A 763 -25.42 -3.78 -16.97
N GLY A 764 -25.89 -3.34 -15.79
CA GLY A 764 -27.06 -3.88 -15.09
C GLY A 764 -27.99 -2.78 -14.58
N HIS A 765 -28.45 -2.92 -13.35
CA HIS A 765 -29.21 -1.94 -12.55
C HIS A 765 -30.66 -1.64 -13.02
N THR A 766 -30.96 -1.66 -14.32
CA THR A 766 -32.31 -1.27 -14.81
C THR A 766 -33.37 -2.38 -14.81
N HIS A 767 -32.98 -3.64 -14.56
CA HIS A 767 -33.82 -4.85 -14.76
C HIS A 767 -34.48 -4.97 -16.15
N MET A 768 -33.92 -4.35 -17.21
CA MET A 768 -34.44 -4.43 -18.58
C MET A 768 -33.40 -4.98 -19.56
N ASN A 769 -33.85 -5.79 -20.52
CA ASN A 769 -32.96 -6.33 -21.55
C ASN A 769 -33.04 -5.45 -22.80
N PHE A 770 -31.96 -4.72 -23.10
CA PHE A 770 -31.91 -3.81 -24.23
C PHE A 770 -30.50 -3.64 -24.80
N SER A 771 -30.44 -3.05 -26.00
CA SER A 771 -29.20 -2.75 -26.72
C SER A 771 -29.34 -1.36 -27.35
N TYR A 772 -28.42 -0.46 -27.04
CA TYR A 772 -28.40 0.92 -27.54
C TYR A 772 -26.97 1.31 -27.96
N ALA A 773 -26.81 1.97 -29.10
CA ALA A 773 -25.51 2.38 -29.62
C ALA A 773 -25.41 3.89 -29.71
N THR A 774 -24.44 4.48 -29.02
CA THR A 774 -24.16 5.93 -29.01
C THR A 774 -22.65 6.15 -28.86
N ARG A 775 -22.13 7.27 -29.38
CA ARG A 775 -20.72 7.70 -29.30
C ARG A 775 -19.68 6.62 -29.71
N GLY A 776 -20.06 5.68 -30.58
CA GLY A 776 -19.21 4.58 -31.07
C GLY A 776 -19.19 3.31 -30.19
N VAL A 777 -19.89 3.31 -29.06
CA VAL A 777 -20.02 2.18 -28.14
C VAL A 777 -21.41 1.57 -28.26
N THR A 778 -21.53 0.25 -28.27
CA THR A 778 -22.82 -0.40 -27.98
C THR A 778 -22.91 -0.75 -26.51
N TYR A 779 -23.93 -0.23 -25.86
CA TYR A 779 -24.32 -0.55 -24.50
C TYR A 779 -25.39 -1.65 -24.55
N GLN A 780 -25.18 -2.76 -23.84
CA GLN A 780 -26.16 -3.85 -23.75
C GLN A 780 -26.38 -4.26 -22.28
N GLN A 781 -27.63 -4.48 -21.90
CA GLN A 781 -28.00 -5.11 -20.62
C GLN A 781 -28.78 -6.38 -20.91
N HIS A 782 -28.51 -7.41 -20.11
CA HIS A 782 -29.21 -8.69 -20.18
C HIS A 782 -29.43 -9.22 -18.76
N SER A 783 -30.42 -8.62 -18.12
CA SER A 783 -30.93 -9.00 -16.81
C SER A 783 -31.55 -10.40 -16.85
N LEU A 784 -31.52 -11.07 -15.70
CA LEU A 784 -32.33 -12.26 -15.42
C LEU A 784 -33.68 -11.92 -14.76
N MET A 785 -33.75 -10.77 -14.08
CA MET A 785 -34.94 -10.28 -13.41
C MET A 785 -35.65 -9.23 -14.27
N GLY A 786 -36.98 -9.33 -14.39
CA GLY A 786 -37.80 -8.31 -15.04
C GLY A 786 -38.09 -7.12 -14.13
N PRO A 787 -38.61 -6.00 -14.67
CA PRO A 787 -38.86 -4.77 -13.91
C PRO A 787 -39.91 -4.90 -12.79
N GLU A 788 -40.79 -5.91 -12.85
CA GLU A 788 -41.74 -6.24 -11.78
C GLU A 788 -41.16 -7.20 -10.72
N TYR A 789 -39.86 -7.55 -10.79
CA TYR A 789 -39.25 -8.71 -10.12
C TYR A 789 -39.96 -10.05 -10.47
N GLY A 790 -40.76 -10.05 -11.54
CA GLY A 790 -41.56 -11.17 -12.02
C GLY A 790 -40.75 -12.18 -12.84
N LEU A 791 -41.16 -13.45 -12.75
CA LEU A 791 -40.43 -14.60 -13.32
C LEU A 791 -40.50 -14.67 -14.86
N ALA A 792 -39.65 -13.89 -15.52
CA ALA A 792 -39.24 -14.10 -16.91
C ALA A 792 -38.28 -15.30 -17.04
N SER A 793 -38.62 -16.45 -16.44
CA SER A 793 -37.77 -17.65 -16.26
C SER A 793 -37.43 -18.45 -17.53
N ARG A 794 -37.40 -17.75 -18.67
CA ARG A 794 -36.91 -18.19 -19.98
C ARG A 794 -35.71 -17.35 -20.45
N GLN A 795 -35.25 -16.40 -19.64
CA GLN A 795 -34.02 -15.66 -19.89
C GLN A 795 -32.80 -16.53 -19.55
N THR A 796 -31.79 -16.47 -20.41
CA THR A 796 -30.59 -17.31 -20.35
C THR A 796 -29.37 -16.43 -20.68
N PHE A 797 -28.28 -16.90 -21.30
CA PHE A 797 -27.08 -16.07 -21.49
C PHE A 797 -27.04 -15.27 -22.79
N LEU A 798 -26.62 -14.00 -22.72
CA LEU A 798 -26.28 -13.16 -23.87
C LEU A 798 -24.88 -13.52 -24.38
N LYS A 799 -24.75 -13.99 -25.62
CA LYS A 799 -23.45 -14.33 -26.23
C LYS A 799 -22.80 -13.09 -26.86
N VAL A 800 -21.75 -12.56 -26.22
CA VAL A 800 -21.07 -11.30 -26.60
C VAL A 800 -19.82 -11.50 -27.46
N HIS A 801 -19.21 -12.68 -27.43
CA HIS A 801 -18.07 -13.03 -28.30
C HIS A 801 -18.15 -14.49 -28.75
N ASP A 802 -17.90 -14.73 -30.04
CA ASP A 802 -17.89 -16.07 -30.65
C ASP A 802 -17.11 -16.00 -31.98
N GLY A 803 -15.80 -16.23 -31.92
CA GLY A 803 -14.84 -15.87 -32.98
C GLY A 803 -14.56 -14.37 -33.02
N ASP A 804 -15.63 -13.60 -33.22
CA ASP A 804 -15.66 -12.13 -33.26
C ASP A 804 -16.64 -11.57 -32.22
N LEU A 805 -16.42 -10.30 -31.86
CA LEU A 805 -17.29 -9.51 -31.01
C LEU A 805 -18.71 -9.32 -31.60
N LYS A 806 -19.75 -9.44 -30.77
CA LYS A 806 -21.17 -9.40 -31.17
C LYS A 806 -21.86 -8.10 -30.75
N VAL A 807 -21.52 -6.99 -31.42
CA VAL A 807 -22.06 -5.65 -31.10
C VAL A 807 -23.54 -5.45 -31.44
N ASN A 808 -24.13 -6.24 -32.35
CA ASN A 808 -25.53 -6.06 -32.80
C ASN A 808 -26.45 -7.17 -32.26
N ALA A 809 -26.99 -7.00 -31.05
CA ALA A 809 -27.76 -8.05 -30.35
C ALA A 809 -29.10 -8.47 -30.97
N ARG A 810 -29.60 -7.79 -32.03
CA ARG A 810 -30.98 -7.94 -32.55
C ARG A 810 -31.39 -9.34 -33.05
N ASN A 811 -30.47 -10.31 -33.20
CA ASN A 811 -30.76 -11.67 -33.67
C ASN A 811 -29.76 -12.71 -33.12
N HIS A 812 -29.32 -12.59 -31.86
CA HIS A 812 -28.28 -13.47 -31.31
C HIS A 812 -28.77 -14.32 -30.14
N ASN A 813 -28.72 -15.63 -30.36
CA ASN A 813 -29.27 -16.71 -29.54
C ASN A 813 -29.11 -16.47 -28.03
N VAL A 814 -30.26 -16.40 -27.37
CA VAL A 814 -30.47 -16.58 -25.94
C VAL A 814 -30.27 -18.09 -25.67
N TYR A 815 -29.09 -18.45 -25.14
CA TYR A 815 -28.65 -19.83 -24.82
C TYR A 815 -28.83 -20.16 -23.34
#